data_AF-A0A955UWV2-F1
#
_entry.id   AF-A0A955UWV2-F1
#
_cell.length_a   1.000
_cell.length_b   1.000
_cell.length_c   1.000
_cell.angle_alpha   90.00
_cell.angle_beta   90.00
_cell.angle_gamma   90.00
#
_symmetry.space_group_name_H-M   'P 1'
#
loop_
_entity.id
_entity.type
_entity.pdbx_description
1 polymer ?
#
loop_
_entity_poly.entity_id
_entity_poly.type
_entity_poly.pdbx_seq_one_letter_code
_entity_poly.pdbx_strand_id
1 'polypeptide(L)'
;LAALVVLLAAGRALRGRGDLAVAIEYPAELRGTFTVRIATRAPKRKAARRNASADVLAGGPSSHTVHTLVSRETRFRGLRPGRYWVTVEGLLQAAESEEVLAELAEDRQAAVARGKSARLELDLRPNECPVDIAVLWDKRPAKDAGVVALGAPGTLRYARGGPVRLGLPRGRHAVAIGSGDRVAVLEVEVDSYAPKSIAIDLAGSADVVFKGCPPAVDLYLHGDIAAAARALEREGQAAQGHTLLARMHRDAGRAAQAAEHFEQAEAWSEAAELWAASGDARRAAPLFERAGDAVRAAEMHRRAGALVEAGSAFERARDFDSAVECYRDANAVTQWIDALERAGRVFEASQVALERTERRRAIRLLQQVLPEDERYAEAALQLAAVLEQEGHADLAAQRLEEYLAATGADARADAQFHLAELYDDAGDLERSIAVLEALRLREPTYPNLATRIETLRKRRSAERETSGRAATGGNLQTTAPLLGESRYEIREEIGRGGMGVVYRAHDKRLDREVALKRMPKSLREHPKAVQYFLREAQAVARLNHRNIVTVYDVDQEDNVFFITMELLKGHPLNAVLRKKGRIGPRDVAKLGIQVAAGLAYAHDNGVVHRDIKTANLFLTTDKRVSIMDFGLAKMVEEVRKGSTIIGGTPFYMAPEQAVGGDVDHRADLYALGVTLFELATGKVPFEEGDVTLHHRETPPPDPRSLAPGMPDALAALILALMAKDPAARPASAHEVRERLEQIARDGSATGV
;
A
#
# COMPACT_ATOMS: atom_id res chain seq x y z
N LEU A 1 16.39 -120.67 -20.21
CA LEU A 1 16.33 -119.50 -21.12
C LEU A 1 15.05 -118.66 -21.03
N ALA A 2 14.00 -119.06 -20.30
CA ALA A 2 12.80 -118.21 -20.09
C ALA A 2 12.78 -117.42 -18.76
N ALA A 3 13.53 -117.84 -17.73
CA ALA A 3 13.65 -117.12 -16.45
C ALA A 3 14.63 -115.93 -16.49
N LEU A 4 15.41 -115.81 -17.57
CA LEU A 4 16.43 -114.78 -17.76
C LEU A 4 15.91 -113.54 -18.53
N VAL A 5 14.63 -113.54 -18.96
CA VAL A 5 14.09 -112.53 -19.89
C VAL A 5 12.84 -111.79 -19.36
N VAL A 6 12.19 -112.26 -18.26
CA VAL A 6 10.93 -111.68 -17.74
C VAL A 6 11.08 -110.68 -16.56
N LEU A 7 12.27 -110.43 -16.01
CA LEU A 7 12.53 -109.26 -15.13
C LEU A 7 13.78 -108.45 -15.52
N LEU A 8 14.21 -108.60 -16.77
CA LEU A 8 15.00 -107.61 -17.49
C LEU A 8 14.09 -106.55 -18.18
N ALA A 9 12.75 -106.71 -18.15
CA ALA A 9 11.78 -105.76 -18.72
C ALA A 9 10.97 -104.91 -17.71
N ALA A 10 10.95 -105.26 -16.41
CA ALA A 10 10.57 -104.33 -15.34
C ALA A 10 11.85 -103.89 -14.61
N GLY A 11 12.72 -103.20 -15.32
CA GLY A 11 12.70 -101.74 -15.19
C GLY A 11 13.71 -101.35 -14.13
N ARG A 12 15.00 -101.33 -14.48
CA ARG A 12 15.66 -100.04 -14.76
C ARG A 12 14.96 -98.90 -13.99
N ALA A 13 15.59 -98.46 -12.89
CA ALA A 13 15.37 -97.16 -12.24
C ALA A 13 14.48 -97.02 -10.98
N LEU A 14 14.19 -98.08 -10.19
CA LEU A 14 13.40 -97.92 -8.94
C LEU A 14 14.18 -97.84 -7.61
N ARG A 15 15.49 -97.50 -7.62
CA ARG A 15 16.00 -96.61 -6.56
C ARG A 15 15.34 -95.28 -6.86
N GLY A 16 14.13 -95.05 -6.34
CA GLY A 16 13.31 -93.94 -6.81
C GLY A 16 14.08 -92.65 -6.60
N ARG A 17 14.65 -92.17 -7.69
CA ARG A 17 15.42 -90.95 -7.70
C ARG A 17 14.41 -89.83 -7.77
N GLY A 18 14.68 -88.76 -7.06
CA GLY A 18 13.96 -87.50 -7.22
C GLY A 18 14.77 -86.56 -8.08
N ASP A 19 14.11 -85.56 -8.61
CA ASP A 19 14.76 -84.47 -9.34
C ASP A 19 14.79 -83.24 -8.44
N LEU A 20 15.81 -82.40 -8.57
CA LEU A 20 15.89 -81.09 -7.90
C LEU A 20 16.05 -80.00 -8.95
N ALA A 21 15.06 -79.12 -9.04
CA ALA A 21 15.19 -77.87 -9.78
C ALA A 21 15.67 -76.78 -8.82
N VAL A 22 16.72 -76.06 -9.18
CA VAL A 22 17.19 -74.85 -8.50
C VAL A 22 16.90 -73.67 -9.41
N ALA A 23 15.89 -72.89 -9.06
CA ALA A 23 15.54 -71.66 -9.76
C ALA A 23 16.22 -70.49 -9.04
N ILE A 24 16.91 -69.64 -9.79
CA ILE A 24 17.55 -68.44 -9.27
C ILE A 24 16.80 -67.24 -9.85
N GLU A 25 16.18 -66.45 -8.97
CA GLU A 25 15.62 -65.16 -9.34
C GLU A 25 16.65 -64.06 -9.06
N TYR A 26 16.83 -63.16 -10.02
CA TYR A 26 17.63 -61.96 -9.92
C TYR A 26 16.94 -60.85 -10.74
N PRO A 27 17.27 -59.56 -10.54
CA PRO A 27 16.59 -58.47 -11.23
C PRO A 27 16.68 -58.64 -12.76
N ALA A 28 15.57 -58.46 -13.47
CA ALA A 28 15.51 -58.68 -14.93
C ALA A 28 16.44 -57.74 -15.73
N GLU A 29 16.80 -56.61 -15.12
CA GLU A 29 17.68 -55.56 -15.66
C GLU A 29 19.18 -55.89 -15.48
N LEU A 30 19.53 -56.99 -14.79
CA LEU A 30 20.92 -57.41 -14.57
C LEU A 30 21.23 -58.71 -15.30
N ARG A 31 22.50 -58.90 -15.66
CA ARG A 31 23.02 -60.19 -16.14
C ARG A 31 23.68 -60.91 -14.97
N GLY A 32 23.39 -62.20 -14.82
CA GLY A 32 23.96 -63.00 -13.74
C GLY A 32 24.53 -64.30 -14.29
N THR A 33 25.79 -64.58 -13.97
CA THR A 33 26.40 -65.87 -14.26
C THR A 33 26.56 -66.63 -12.95
N PHE A 34 25.85 -67.74 -12.81
CA PHE A 34 25.81 -68.52 -11.58
C PHE A 34 26.27 -69.95 -11.80
N THR A 35 26.95 -70.48 -10.79
CA THR A 35 27.34 -71.87 -10.67
C THR A 35 26.59 -72.49 -9.50
N VAL A 36 25.77 -73.50 -9.79
CA VAL A 36 25.05 -74.26 -8.76
C VAL A 36 25.77 -75.57 -8.49
N ARG A 37 26.12 -75.82 -7.24
CA ARG A 37 26.76 -77.06 -6.76
C ARG A 37 25.85 -77.74 -5.75
N ILE A 38 25.80 -79.07 -5.78
CA ILE A 38 25.08 -79.87 -4.78
C ILE A 38 26.01 -80.84 -4.06
N ALA A 39 25.82 -80.99 -2.75
CA ALA A 39 26.59 -81.89 -1.90
C ALA A 39 25.71 -82.50 -0.80
N THR A 40 26.02 -83.72 -0.35
CA THR A 40 25.30 -84.38 0.76
C THR A 40 25.84 -84.01 2.14
N ARG A 41 26.88 -83.16 2.20
CA ARG A 41 27.51 -82.64 3.42
C ARG A 41 27.67 -81.13 3.28
N ALA A 42 27.67 -80.42 4.41
CA ALA A 42 27.86 -78.97 4.41
C ALA A 42 29.25 -78.60 3.85
N PRO A 43 29.36 -77.53 3.05
CA PRO A 43 30.65 -77.08 2.53
C PRO A 43 31.57 -76.59 3.66
N LYS A 44 32.87 -76.91 3.59
CA LYS A 44 33.89 -76.34 4.48
C LYS A 44 34.30 -74.97 3.92
N ARG A 45 33.91 -73.87 4.57
CA ARG A 45 34.32 -72.51 4.19
C ARG A 45 35.86 -72.38 4.19
N LYS A 46 36.48 -72.27 3.01
CA LYS A 46 37.83 -71.70 2.87
C LYS A 46 37.67 -70.22 2.51
N ALA A 47 38.40 -69.35 3.20
CA ALA A 47 38.44 -67.92 2.91
C ALA A 47 38.71 -67.68 1.41
N ALA A 48 37.94 -66.77 0.81
CA ALA A 48 37.96 -66.44 -0.60
C ALA A 48 39.41 -66.18 -1.09
N ARG A 49 39.91 -67.05 -1.97
CA ARG A 49 41.09 -66.75 -2.78
C ARG A 49 40.61 -66.35 -4.17
N ARG A 50 40.86 -65.08 -4.52
CA ARG A 50 40.96 -64.56 -5.89
C ARG A 50 41.78 -65.53 -6.74
N ASN A 51 41.16 -66.06 -7.78
CA ASN A 51 41.71 -66.53 -9.07
C ASN A 51 40.91 -67.74 -9.55
N ALA A 52 39.89 -67.45 -10.35
CA ALA A 52 39.24 -68.43 -11.21
C ALA A 52 40.11 -68.63 -12.47
N SER A 53 41.13 -69.49 -12.39
CA SER A 53 41.75 -70.14 -13.54
C SER A 53 42.89 -71.04 -13.05
N ALA A 54 42.82 -72.33 -13.41
CA ALA A 54 43.75 -73.42 -13.11
C ALA A 54 43.64 -74.08 -11.73
N ASP A 55 42.82 -75.14 -11.66
CA ASP A 55 43.25 -76.42 -11.08
C ASP A 55 42.25 -77.52 -11.46
N VAL A 56 42.60 -78.22 -12.53
CA VAL A 56 41.98 -79.48 -12.96
C VAL A 56 42.92 -80.60 -12.49
N LEU A 57 42.35 -81.61 -11.82
CA LEU A 57 42.90 -82.92 -11.43
C LEU A 57 43.36 -83.07 -9.96
N ALA A 58 42.47 -83.58 -9.10
CA ALA A 58 42.77 -84.67 -8.14
C ALA A 58 41.52 -85.21 -7.40
N GLY A 59 41.03 -86.38 -7.85
CA GLY A 59 40.61 -87.55 -7.02
C GLY A 59 39.47 -87.48 -5.98
N GLY A 60 38.35 -88.17 -6.27
CA GLY A 60 37.42 -88.76 -5.28
C GLY A 60 35.96 -88.88 -5.79
N PRO A 61 35.19 -89.97 -5.50
CA PRO A 61 33.83 -90.14 -6.02
C PRO A 61 32.83 -89.31 -5.21
N SER A 62 32.86 -88.00 -5.39
CA SER A 62 31.77 -87.09 -5.10
C SER A 62 30.97 -86.87 -6.38
N SER A 63 29.64 -86.98 -6.32
CA SER A 63 28.77 -86.56 -7.43
C SER A 63 28.82 -85.03 -7.55
N HIS A 64 29.93 -84.50 -8.04
CA HIS A 64 30.12 -83.10 -8.36
C HIS A 64 29.65 -82.89 -9.79
N THR A 65 28.40 -82.47 -9.93
CA THR A 65 27.91 -81.95 -11.20
C THR A 65 28.02 -80.43 -11.12
N VAL A 66 28.93 -79.85 -11.91
CA VAL A 66 29.08 -78.40 -12.05
C VAL A 66 28.34 -78.01 -13.33
N HIS A 67 27.29 -77.18 -13.20
CA HIS A 67 26.62 -76.58 -14.34
C HIS A 67 26.79 -75.06 -14.26
N THR A 68 27.30 -74.48 -15.34
CA THR A 68 27.35 -73.02 -15.55
C THR A 68 26.04 -72.60 -16.19
N LEU A 69 25.26 -71.76 -15.51
CA LEU A 69 23.98 -71.28 -16.04
C LEU A 69 24.16 -70.05 -16.93
N VAL A 70 23.40 -70.03 -18.03
CA VAL A 70 23.06 -68.82 -18.81
C VAL A 70 21.54 -68.54 -18.76
N SER A 71 20.72 -69.38 -18.08
CA SER A 71 19.28 -69.14 -17.86
C SER A 71 18.81 -69.49 -16.43
N ARG A 72 17.67 -68.94 -16.00
CA ARG A 72 17.15 -68.83 -14.61
C ARG A 72 16.91 -70.14 -13.81
N GLU A 73 17.17 -71.33 -14.35
CA GLU A 73 16.87 -72.61 -13.67
C GLU A 73 17.88 -73.74 -14.00
N THR A 74 18.51 -74.35 -13.00
CA THR A 74 19.29 -75.60 -13.15
C THR A 74 18.51 -76.80 -12.66
N ARG A 75 18.46 -77.89 -13.44
CA ARG A 75 17.80 -79.15 -13.03
C ARG A 75 18.80 -80.27 -12.82
N PHE A 76 18.82 -80.81 -11.61
CA PHE A 76 19.56 -82.01 -11.24
C PHE A 76 18.62 -83.21 -11.25
N ARG A 77 18.76 -84.07 -12.24
CA ARG A 77 17.90 -85.25 -12.38
C ARG A 77 18.51 -86.48 -11.74
N GLY A 78 17.67 -87.37 -11.24
CA GLY A 78 18.14 -88.69 -10.85
C GLY A 78 18.90 -88.72 -9.52
N LEU A 79 18.61 -87.83 -8.58
CA LEU A 79 19.24 -87.76 -7.25
C LEU A 79 18.65 -88.81 -6.30
N ARG A 80 19.49 -89.37 -5.41
CA ARG A 80 18.99 -90.29 -4.38
C ARG A 80 18.16 -89.51 -3.36
N PRO A 81 17.07 -90.08 -2.79
CA PRO A 81 16.32 -89.40 -1.75
C PRO A 81 17.19 -89.05 -0.55
N GLY A 82 17.07 -87.83 -0.03
CA GLY A 82 17.93 -87.31 1.05
C GLY A 82 17.98 -85.78 1.08
N ARG A 83 18.68 -85.22 2.08
CA ARG A 83 18.97 -83.78 2.13
C ARG A 83 20.27 -83.48 1.38
N TYR A 84 20.22 -82.47 0.53
CA TYR A 84 21.36 -81.93 -0.19
C TYR A 84 21.57 -80.49 0.23
N TRP A 85 22.81 -80.10 0.41
CA TRP A 85 23.24 -78.71 0.39
C TRP A 85 23.40 -78.26 -1.06
N VAL A 86 22.76 -77.16 -1.39
CA VAL A 86 22.83 -76.47 -2.66
C VAL A 86 23.62 -75.19 -2.41
N THR A 87 24.77 -75.06 -3.05
CA THR A 87 25.64 -73.88 -3.01
C THR A 87 25.52 -73.16 -4.34
N VAL A 88 25.19 -71.88 -4.32
CA VAL A 88 25.16 -71.02 -5.50
C VAL A 88 26.25 -69.98 -5.36
N GLU A 89 27.19 -69.97 -6.30
CA GLU A 89 28.26 -68.97 -6.43
C GLU A 89 28.11 -68.25 -7.77
N GLY A 90 28.17 -66.93 -7.81
CA GLY A 90 28.04 -66.21 -9.08
C GLY A 90 28.40 -64.74 -9.05
N LEU A 91 28.37 -64.14 -10.24
CA LEU A 91 28.64 -62.72 -10.48
C LEU A 91 27.38 -62.05 -11.01
N LEU A 92 27.03 -60.88 -10.45
CA LEU A 92 26.06 -59.96 -11.01
C LEU A 92 26.77 -58.85 -11.78
N GLN A 93 26.31 -58.58 -13.01
CA GLN A 93 26.84 -57.58 -13.92
C GLN A 93 25.71 -56.67 -14.42
N ALA A 94 26.08 -55.44 -14.79
CA ALA A 94 25.15 -54.53 -15.47
C ALA A 94 24.73 -55.12 -16.83
N ALA A 95 23.50 -54.84 -17.30
CA ALA A 95 23.03 -55.41 -18.57
C ALA A 95 23.82 -54.95 -19.80
N GLU A 96 24.44 -53.77 -19.73
CA GLU A 96 25.13 -53.09 -20.85
C GLU A 96 26.63 -52.89 -20.64
N SER A 97 27.21 -53.36 -19.52
CA SER A 97 28.66 -53.28 -19.25
C SER A 97 29.21 -54.60 -18.71
N GLU A 98 30.52 -54.85 -18.87
CA GLU A 98 31.20 -55.99 -18.27
C GLU A 98 31.52 -55.78 -16.77
N GLU A 99 31.06 -54.67 -16.19
CA GLU A 99 31.33 -54.32 -14.80
C GLU A 99 30.61 -55.28 -13.83
N VAL A 100 31.39 -55.91 -12.95
CA VAL A 100 30.90 -56.80 -11.90
C VAL A 100 30.39 -55.94 -10.74
N LEU A 101 29.07 -55.93 -10.56
CA LEU A 101 28.39 -55.20 -9.49
C LEU A 101 28.53 -55.90 -8.13
N ALA A 102 28.48 -57.23 -8.12
CA ALA A 102 28.61 -58.04 -6.90
C ALA A 102 29.03 -59.49 -7.16
N GLU A 103 29.84 -60.05 -6.25
CA GLU A 103 30.08 -61.48 -6.09
C GLU A 103 29.10 -62.05 -5.05
N LEU A 104 28.38 -63.12 -5.39
CA LEU A 104 27.39 -63.75 -4.52
C LEU A 104 27.76 -65.21 -4.21
N ALA A 105 27.54 -65.62 -2.96
CA ALA A 105 27.64 -67.02 -2.50
C ALA A 105 26.56 -67.34 -1.45
N GLU A 106 25.60 -68.22 -1.78
CA GLU A 106 24.53 -68.65 -0.86
C GLU A 106 24.45 -70.18 -0.76
N ASP A 107 24.20 -70.69 0.45
CA ASP A 107 24.03 -72.12 0.75
C ASP A 107 22.62 -72.41 1.30
N ARG A 108 21.90 -73.37 0.72
CA ARG A 108 20.58 -73.82 1.19
C ARG A 108 20.44 -75.33 1.21
N GLN A 109 19.63 -75.85 2.13
CA GLN A 109 19.26 -77.26 2.12
C GLN A 109 18.01 -77.51 1.29
N ALA A 110 18.05 -78.52 0.43
CA ALA A 110 16.89 -79.06 -0.28
C ALA A 110 16.71 -80.54 0.06
N ALA A 111 15.48 -80.94 0.38
CA ALA A 111 15.13 -82.33 0.57
C ALA A 111 14.57 -82.92 -0.72
N VAL A 112 15.22 -83.96 -1.25
CA VAL A 112 14.76 -84.68 -2.43
C VAL A 112 14.02 -85.94 -1.98
N ALA A 113 12.77 -86.07 -2.37
CA ALA A 113 11.93 -87.21 -2.05
C ALA A 113 11.87 -88.23 -3.21
N ARG A 114 11.57 -89.49 -2.88
CA ARG A 114 11.50 -90.58 -3.84
C ARG A 114 10.45 -90.32 -4.92
N GLY A 115 10.85 -90.31 -6.20
CA GLY A 115 9.94 -90.19 -7.35
C GLY A 115 9.22 -88.84 -7.47
N LYS A 116 9.64 -87.82 -6.71
CA LYS A 116 9.09 -86.47 -6.75
C LYS A 116 10.17 -85.49 -7.21
N SER A 117 9.74 -84.45 -7.92
CA SER A 117 10.57 -83.28 -8.18
C SER A 117 10.49 -82.32 -6.99
N ALA A 118 11.63 -81.98 -6.42
CA ALA A 118 11.77 -80.88 -5.47
C ALA A 118 12.20 -79.63 -6.25
N ARG A 119 11.72 -78.47 -5.83
CA ARG A 119 12.12 -77.18 -6.38
C ARG A 119 12.62 -76.32 -5.23
N LEU A 120 13.83 -75.78 -5.39
CA LEU A 120 14.43 -74.80 -4.50
C LEU A 120 14.48 -73.48 -5.27
N GLU A 121 13.78 -72.48 -4.77
CA GLU A 121 13.81 -71.13 -5.32
C GLU A 121 14.73 -70.29 -4.44
N LEU A 122 15.71 -69.65 -5.09
CA LEU A 122 16.66 -68.75 -4.45
C LEU A 122 16.44 -67.36 -5.05
N ASP A 123 15.96 -66.44 -4.22
CA ASP A 123 15.80 -65.05 -4.60
C ASP A 123 17.07 -64.28 -4.26
N LEU A 124 17.86 -63.97 -5.29
CA LEU A 124 19.10 -63.21 -5.21
C LEU A 124 18.89 -61.74 -5.59
N ARG A 125 17.64 -61.23 -5.61
CA ARG A 125 17.38 -59.80 -5.75
C ARG A 125 17.92 -59.07 -4.52
N PRO A 126 18.71 -57.99 -4.68
CA PRO A 126 19.02 -57.12 -3.56
C PRO A 126 17.71 -56.58 -2.98
N ASN A 127 17.59 -56.58 -1.65
CA ASN A 127 16.47 -55.94 -0.94
C ASN A 127 16.67 -54.42 -0.81
N GLU A 128 17.89 -53.95 -1.01
CA GLU A 128 18.32 -52.55 -0.92
C GLU A 128 19.24 -52.22 -2.12
N CYS A 129 19.06 -51.03 -2.69
CA CYS A 129 19.96 -50.40 -3.66
C CYS A 129 21.16 -49.80 -2.90
N PRO A 130 22.41 -50.14 -3.27
CA PRO A 130 23.58 -49.47 -2.72
C PRO A 130 23.75 -48.09 -3.37
N VAL A 131 23.66 -47.05 -2.54
CA VAL A 131 23.81 -45.66 -2.96
C VAL A 131 25.09 -45.10 -2.37
N ASP A 132 26.05 -44.81 -3.24
CA ASP A 132 27.33 -44.18 -2.91
C ASP A 132 27.19 -42.66 -2.99
N ILE A 133 27.36 -41.98 -1.85
CA ILE A 133 27.17 -40.53 -1.72
C ILE A 133 28.53 -39.88 -1.47
N ALA A 134 29.04 -39.17 -2.47
CA ALA A 134 30.24 -38.36 -2.37
C ALA A 134 29.90 -36.96 -1.83
N VAL A 135 30.33 -36.68 -0.60
CA VAL A 135 30.11 -35.38 0.04
C VAL A 135 31.31 -34.47 -0.21
N LEU A 136 31.05 -33.32 -0.82
CA LEU A 136 32.04 -32.30 -1.14
C LEU A 136 31.80 -31.03 -0.30
N TRP A 137 32.89 -30.32 -0.04
CA TRP A 137 32.92 -28.97 0.50
C TRP A 137 33.84 -28.13 -0.39
N ASP A 138 33.29 -27.15 -1.09
CA ASP A 138 34.02 -26.32 -2.06
C ASP A 138 34.79 -27.19 -3.08
N LYS A 139 34.08 -28.14 -3.69
CA LYS A 139 34.60 -29.11 -4.68
C LYS A 139 35.68 -30.06 -4.16
N ARG A 140 35.93 -30.12 -2.85
CA ARG A 140 36.89 -31.05 -2.23
C ARG A 140 36.16 -32.07 -1.36
N PRO A 141 36.65 -33.33 -1.24
CA PRO A 141 36.03 -34.31 -0.36
C PRO A 141 35.94 -33.81 1.09
N ALA A 142 34.73 -33.76 1.64
CA ALA A 142 34.49 -33.38 3.02
C ALA A 142 35.02 -34.48 3.95
N LYS A 143 35.68 -34.07 5.04
CA LYS A 143 36.07 -34.98 6.14
C LYS A 143 34.99 -34.93 7.21
N ASP A 144 34.66 -36.09 7.77
CA ASP A 144 33.69 -36.25 8.86
C ASP A 144 32.26 -35.80 8.51
N ALA A 145 31.89 -35.85 7.23
CA ALA A 145 30.52 -35.60 6.81
C ALA A 145 29.61 -36.79 7.15
N GLY A 146 28.52 -36.56 7.87
CA GLY A 146 27.52 -37.58 8.18
C GLY A 146 26.46 -37.69 7.09
N VAL A 147 26.03 -38.91 6.80
CA VAL A 147 24.99 -39.24 5.81
C VAL A 147 24.01 -40.23 6.45
N VAL A 148 22.71 -39.92 6.43
CA VAL A 148 21.66 -40.71 7.08
C VAL A 148 20.37 -40.69 6.27
N ALA A 149 19.67 -41.81 6.19
CA ALA A 149 18.30 -41.83 5.70
C ALA A 149 17.36 -41.27 6.78
N LEU A 150 16.62 -40.20 6.46
CA LEU A 150 15.70 -39.56 7.40
C LEU A 150 14.65 -40.56 7.88
N GLY A 151 14.38 -40.55 9.20
CA GLY A 151 13.50 -41.53 9.85
C GLY A 151 14.17 -42.86 10.18
N ALA A 152 15.41 -43.10 9.76
CA ALA A 152 16.18 -44.31 10.10
C ALA A 152 17.59 -43.98 10.66
N PRO A 153 17.72 -43.44 11.89
CA PRO A 153 18.99 -42.98 12.46
C PRO A 153 20.09 -44.05 12.49
N GLY A 154 19.74 -45.34 12.59
CA GLY A 154 20.70 -46.45 12.55
C GLY A 154 21.47 -46.59 11.22
N THR A 155 21.03 -45.87 10.17
CA THR A 155 21.71 -45.79 8.88
C THR A 155 22.82 -44.75 8.83
N LEU A 156 23.00 -43.92 9.87
CA LEU A 156 24.01 -42.87 9.89
C LEU A 156 25.43 -43.43 9.68
N ARG A 157 26.15 -42.86 8.72
CA ARG A 157 27.56 -43.19 8.39
C ARG A 157 28.34 -41.90 8.18
N TYR A 158 29.65 -41.93 8.46
CA TYR A 158 30.54 -40.76 8.30
C TYR A 158 31.57 -40.97 7.19
N ALA A 159 31.79 -39.92 6.40
CA ALA A 159 32.76 -39.88 5.32
C ALA A 159 34.19 -39.70 5.87
N ARG A 160 35.09 -40.62 5.50
CA ARG A 160 36.54 -40.51 5.79
C ARG A 160 37.33 -40.05 4.56
N GLY A 161 36.83 -39.03 3.86
CA GLY A 161 37.45 -38.49 2.64
C GLY A 161 37.14 -39.25 1.34
N GLY A 162 36.13 -40.13 1.36
CA GLY A 162 35.60 -40.86 0.20
C GLY A 162 34.07 -41.01 0.30
N PRO A 163 33.41 -41.60 -0.72
CA PRO A 163 31.95 -41.74 -0.75
C PRO A 163 31.44 -42.62 0.40
N VAL A 164 30.26 -42.28 0.90
CA VAL A 164 29.55 -43.02 1.94
C VAL A 164 28.48 -43.89 1.29
N ARG A 165 28.51 -45.19 1.57
CA ARG A 165 27.54 -46.14 1.03
C ARG A 165 26.36 -46.33 1.97
N LEU A 166 25.14 -46.10 1.47
CA LEU A 166 23.87 -46.44 2.13
C LEU A 166 23.12 -47.53 1.35
N GLY A 167 22.41 -48.41 2.05
CA GLY A 167 21.45 -49.32 1.45
C GLY A 167 20.05 -48.72 1.56
N LEU A 168 19.37 -48.48 0.44
CA LEU A 168 18.01 -47.92 0.42
C LEU A 168 17.04 -48.89 -0.27
N PRO A 169 15.90 -49.24 0.34
CA PRO A 169 14.91 -50.10 -0.31
C PRO A 169 14.24 -49.39 -1.49
N ARG A 170 13.42 -50.09 -2.29
CA ARG A 170 12.68 -49.46 -3.39
C ARG A 170 11.71 -48.40 -2.87
N GLY A 171 11.64 -47.24 -3.52
CA GLY A 171 10.80 -46.12 -3.11
C GLY A 171 11.55 -44.78 -3.13
N ARG A 172 10.88 -43.72 -2.66
CA ARG A 172 11.48 -42.39 -2.48
C ARG A 172 11.97 -42.26 -1.05
N HIS A 173 13.23 -41.85 -0.89
CA HIS A 173 13.89 -41.71 0.40
C HIS A 173 14.52 -40.33 0.50
N ALA A 174 14.24 -39.63 1.59
CA ALA A 174 14.95 -38.41 1.94
C ALA A 174 16.24 -38.76 2.70
N VAL A 175 17.39 -38.33 2.20
CA VAL A 175 18.71 -38.57 2.77
C VAL A 175 19.29 -37.26 3.26
N ALA A 176 19.51 -37.13 4.57
CA ALA A 176 20.16 -35.97 5.16
C ALA A 176 21.69 -36.15 5.18
N ILE A 177 22.38 -35.09 4.79
CA ILE A 177 23.83 -35.02 4.67
C ILE A 177 24.30 -33.79 5.43
N GLY A 178 25.18 -33.96 6.41
CA GLY A 178 25.67 -32.86 7.23
C GLY A 178 27.19 -32.84 7.35
N SER A 179 27.77 -31.65 7.32
CA SER A 179 29.20 -31.43 7.59
C SER A 179 29.40 -29.99 8.06
N GLY A 180 30.32 -29.80 9.02
CA GLY A 180 30.54 -28.48 9.61
C GLY A 180 29.25 -27.93 10.21
N ASP A 181 28.80 -26.79 9.72
CA ASP A 181 27.58 -26.10 10.15
C ASP A 181 26.43 -26.20 9.12
N ARG A 182 26.49 -27.13 8.17
CA ARG A 182 25.54 -27.22 7.06
C ARG A 182 24.91 -28.59 6.93
N VAL A 183 23.63 -28.59 6.55
CA VAL A 183 22.86 -29.79 6.20
C VAL A 183 22.14 -29.59 4.88
N ALA A 184 22.14 -30.64 4.06
CA ALA A 184 21.31 -30.77 2.86
C ALA A 184 20.49 -32.06 2.95
N VAL A 185 19.30 -32.05 2.36
CA VAL A 185 18.40 -33.19 2.25
C VAL A 185 18.20 -33.50 0.78
N LEU A 186 18.57 -34.71 0.38
CA LEU A 186 18.44 -35.19 -0.99
C LEU A 186 17.28 -36.19 -1.08
N GLU A 187 16.38 -35.96 -2.02
CA GLU A 187 15.41 -36.97 -2.43
C GLU A 187 16.09 -37.98 -3.36
N VAL A 188 16.17 -39.23 -2.92
CA VAL A 188 16.72 -40.36 -3.67
C VAL A 188 15.58 -41.28 -4.05
N GLU A 189 15.24 -41.29 -5.35
CA GLU A 189 14.28 -42.25 -5.90
C GLU A 189 15.00 -43.54 -6.28
N VAL A 190 14.62 -44.64 -5.63
CA VAL A 190 15.09 -46.00 -5.91
C VAL A 190 14.02 -46.73 -6.70
N ASP A 191 14.20 -46.74 -8.02
CA ASP A 191 13.36 -47.40 -9.02
C ASP A 191 13.83 -48.83 -9.32
N SER A 192 15.14 -49.06 -9.27
CA SER A 192 15.81 -50.36 -9.42
C SER A 192 16.81 -50.62 -8.28
N TYR A 193 17.33 -51.85 -8.20
CA TYR A 193 18.35 -52.23 -7.22
C TYR A 193 19.79 -52.05 -7.73
N ALA A 194 19.97 -51.38 -8.87
CA ALA A 194 21.30 -51.09 -9.42
C ALA A 194 22.03 -50.06 -8.54
N PRO A 195 23.36 -50.17 -8.33
CA PRO A 195 24.10 -49.17 -7.56
C PRO A 195 23.94 -47.76 -8.14
N LYS A 196 23.71 -46.78 -7.26
CA LYS A 196 23.64 -45.36 -7.64
C LYS A 196 24.81 -44.60 -7.02
N SER A 197 25.36 -43.65 -7.77
CA SER A 197 26.39 -42.73 -7.27
C SER A 197 25.89 -41.30 -7.36
N ILE A 198 25.94 -40.58 -6.24
CA ILE A 198 25.46 -39.21 -6.11
C ILE A 198 26.58 -38.37 -5.53
N ALA A 199 26.81 -37.18 -6.08
CA ALA A 199 27.76 -36.21 -5.54
C ALA A 199 27.02 -34.92 -5.16
N ILE A 200 27.31 -34.40 -3.96
CA ILE A 200 26.73 -33.15 -3.47
C ILE A 200 27.82 -32.26 -2.88
N ASP A 201 27.77 -30.96 -3.23
CA ASP A 201 28.63 -29.94 -2.63
C ASP A 201 27.85 -29.11 -1.61
N LEU A 202 28.09 -29.35 -0.32
CA LEU A 202 27.41 -28.66 0.77
C LEU A 202 27.72 -27.16 0.82
N ALA A 203 28.80 -26.70 0.18
CA ALA A 203 29.11 -25.28 0.11
C ALA A 203 28.09 -24.50 -0.74
N GLY A 204 27.47 -25.15 -1.74
CA GLY A 204 26.50 -24.53 -2.64
C GLY A 204 25.06 -25.08 -2.53
N SER A 205 24.86 -26.20 -1.85
CA SER A 205 23.60 -26.96 -1.87
C SER A 205 23.00 -27.22 -0.48
N ALA A 206 23.34 -26.41 0.52
CA ALA A 206 22.80 -26.56 1.87
C ALA A 206 21.37 -26.04 1.99
N ASP A 207 20.47 -26.88 2.51
CA ASP A 207 19.07 -26.50 2.82
C ASP A 207 18.96 -25.81 4.19
N VAL A 208 19.84 -26.17 5.13
CA VAL A 208 19.88 -25.61 6.47
C VAL A 208 21.32 -25.26 6.84
N VAL A 209 21.52 -24.05 7.37
CA VAL A 209 22.82 -23.54 7.82
C VAL A 209 22.74 -23.17 9.30
N PHE A 210 23.33 -24.02 10.13
CA PHE A 210 23.46 -23.87 11.58
C PHE A 210 24.69 -23.03 11.95
N LYS A 211 24.77 -21.79 11.42
CA LYS A 211 25.97 -20.93 11.37
C LYS A 211 26.93 -21.13 12.54
N GLY A 212 28.08 -21.78 12.37
CA GLY A 212 29.05 -21.92 13.45
C GLY A 212 28.63 -22.79 14.65
N CYS A 213 27.55 -23.58 14.55
CA CYS A 213 27.13 -24.60 15.54
C CYS A 213 27.22 -26.03 14.98
N PRO A 214 28.43 -26.58 14.71
CA PRO A 214 28.59 -27.97 14.27
C PRO A 214 27.94 -29.04 15.17
N PRO A 215 27.89 -28.89 16.51
CA PRO A 215 27.22 -29.88 17.36
C PRO A 215 25.73 -30.08 17.05
N ALA A 216 25.04 -29.05 16.56
CA ALA A 216 23.62 -29.15 16.19
C ALA A 216 23.39 -30.04 14.95
N VAL A 217 24.32 -30.01 14.00
CA VAL A 217 24.28 -30.86 12.79
C VAL A 217 24.32 -32.33 13.18
N ASP A 218 25.25 -32.70 14.07
CA ASP A 218 25.41 -34.08 14.49
C ASP A 218 24.14 -34.59 15.20
N LEU A 219 23.58 -33.80 16.12
CA LEU A 219 22.32 -34.13 16.81
C LEU A 219 21.14 -34.25 15.84
N TYR A 220 21.07 -33.38 14.84
CA TYR A 220 20.05 -33.43 13.79
C TYR A 220 20.13 -34.72 12.98
N LEU A 221 21.34 -35.13 12.57
CA LEU A 221 21.55 -36.37 11.82
C LEU A 221 21.24 -37.62 12.64
N HIS A 222 21.42 -37.58 13.96
CA HIS A 222 20.99 -38.64 14.87
C HIS A 222 19.46 -38.68 15.09
N GLY A 223 18.72 -37.72 14.53
CA GLY A 223 17.27 -37.59 14.69
C GLY A 223 16.83 -36.97 16.01
N ASP A 224 17.76 -36.48 16.84
CA ASP A 224 17.43 -35.74 18.07
C ASP A 224 17.22 -34.26 17.77
N ILE A 225 16.12 -33.98 17.10
CA ILE A 225 15.72 -32.63 16.66
C ILE A 225 15.61 -31.67 17.86
N ALA A 226 15.13 -32.16 19.00
CA ALA A 226 14.98 -31.35 20.20
C ALA A 226 16.33 -30.96 20.80
N ALA A 227 17.31 -31.88 20.83
CA ALA A 227 18.66 -31.54 21.26
C ALA A 227 19.38 -30.62 20.29
N ALA A 228 19.19 -30.81 18.97
CA ALA A 228 19.72 -29.91 17.95
C ALA A 228 19.19 -28.48 18.14
N ALA A 229 17.89 -28.31 18.36
CA ALA A 229 17.29 -27.01 18.64
C ALA A 229 17.86 -26.35 19.91
N ARG A 230 18.03 -27.10 21.01
CA ARG A 230 18.67 -26.59 22.25
C ARG A 230 20.15 -26.24 22.06
N ALA A 231 20.86 -26.90 21.15
CA ALA A 231 22.23 -26.54 20.82
C ALA A 231 22.29 -25.18 20.10
N LEU A 232 21.38 -24.95 19.16
CA LEU A 232 21.27 -23.66 18.46
C LEU A 232 20.91 -22.51 19.38
N GLU A 233 19.96 -22.73 20.29
CA GLU A 233 19.57 -21.73 21.28
C GLU A 233 20.75 -21.30 22.16
N ARG A 234 21.56 -22.25 22.63
CA ARG A 234 22.76 -21.97 23.43
C ARG A 234 23.83 -21.14 22.69
N GLU A 235 23.91 -21.30 21.37
CA GLU A 235 24.81 -20.52 20.49
C GLU A 235 24.16 -19.21 20.00
N GLY A 236 23.02 -18.79 20.57
CA GLY A 236 22.35 -17.54 20.22
C GLY A 236 21.51 -17.60 18.94
N GLN A 237 21.20 -18.79 18.43
CA GLN A 237 20.43 -19.02 17.20
C GLN A 237 19.02 -19.57 17.50
N ALA A 238 18.36 -18.98 18.51
CA ALA A 238 17.05 -19.41 18.97
C ALA A 238 16.01 -19.48 17.83
N ALA A 239 15.97 -18.52 16.92
CA ALA A 239 15.02 -18.52 15.79
C ALA A 239 15.16 -19.74 14.87
N GLN A 240 16.39 -20.18 14.60
CA GLN A 240 16.64 -21.40 13.82
C GLN A 240 16.23 -22.65 14.60
N GLY A 241 16.51 -22.71 15.91
CA GLY A 241 16.06 -23.79 16.78
C GLY A 241 14.54 -23.92 16.82
N HIS A 242 13.83 -22.79 16.94
CA HIS A 242 12.37 -22.77 16.90
C HIS A 242 11.80 -23.14 15.54
N THR A 243 12.42 -22.70 14.43
CA THR A 243 12.02 -23.13 13.07
C THR A 243 12.12 -24.65 12.92
N LEU A 244 13.17 -25.24 13.47
CA LEU A 244 13.40 -26.68 13.44
C LEU A 244 12.30 -27.45 14.22
N LEU A 245 12.00 -26.99 15.44
CA LEU A 245 10.92 -27.54 16.26
C LEU A 245 9.56 -27.36 15.56
N ALA A 246 9.30 -26.19 14.98
CA ALA A 246 8.07 -25.89 14.28
C ALA A 246 7.78 -26.89 13.15
N ARG A 247 8.78 -27.16 12.31
CA ARG A 247 8.69 -28.16 11.23
C ARG A 247 8.42 -29.57 11.77
N MET A 248 9.16 -29.98 12.81
CA MET A 248 8.93 -31.27 13.47
C MET A 248 7.50 -31.42 14.01
N HIS A 249 6.96 -30.38 14.66
CA HIS A 249 5.58 -30.40 15.15
C HIS A 249 4.56 -30.41 14.02
N ARG A 250 4.81 -29.68 12.93
CA ARG A 250 3.97 -29.64 11.73
C ARG A 250 3.89 -31.02 11.06
N ASP A 251 5.03 -31.66 10.86
CA ASP A 251 5.11 -33.00 10.23
C ASP A 251 4.45 -34.07 11.12
N ALA A 252 4.47 -33.88 12.44
CA ALA A 252 3.73 -34.70 13.39
C ALA A 252 2.22 -34.38 13.49
N GLY A 253 1.69 -33.48 12.65
CA GLY A 253 0.28 -33.06 12.65
C GLY A 253 -0.14 -32.18 13.83
N ARG A 254 0.82 -31.65 14.60
CA ARG A 254 0.57 -30.83 15.80
C ARG A 254 0.62 -29.34 15.45
N ALA A 255 -0.39 -28.88 14.69
CA ALA A 255 -0.43 -27.55 14.09
C ALA A 255 -0.27 -26.38 15.09
N ALA A 256 -0.94 -26.43 16.24
CA ALA A 256 -0.86 -25.36 17.25
C ALA A 256 0.57 -25.20 17.81
N GLN A 257 1.22 -26.31 18.16
CA GLN A 257 2.62 -26.28 18.65
C GLN A 257 3.60 -25.82 17.57
N ALA A 258 3.33 -26.21 16.31
CA ALA A 258 4.11 -25.73 15.19
C ALA A 258 3.98 -24.21 15.02
N ALA A 259 2.76 -23.69 15.11
CA ALA A 259 2.49 -22.26 15.00
C ALA A 259 3.18 -21.45 16.12
N GLU A 260 3.12 -21.91 17.37
CA GLU A 260 3.81 -21.27 18.51
C GLU A 260 5.33 -21.18 18.31
N HIS A 261 5.94 -22.23 17.77
CA HIS A 261 7.37 -22.19 17.45
C HIS A 261 7.68 -21.32 16.23
N PHE A 262 6.81 -21.25 15.21
CA PHE A 262 6.99 -20.29 14.12
C PHE A 262 6.87 -18.84 14.61
N GLU A 263 5.98 -18.55 15.57
CA GLU A 263 5.92 -17.23 16.22
C GLU A 263 7.23 -16.88 16.93
N GLN A 264 7.79 -17.82 17.71
CA GLN A 264 9.07 -17.64 18.41
C GLN A 264 10.26 -17.51 17.45
N ALA A 265 10.12 -18.06 16.24
CA ALA A 265 11.10 -17.93 15.17
C ALA A 265 10.92 -16.66 14.32
N GLU A 266 9.93 -15.81 14.63
CA GLU A 266 9.54 -14.63 13.84
C GLU A 266 9.12 -14.97 12.38
N ALA A 267 8.71 -16.21 12.13
CA ALA A 267 8.17 -16.68 10.86
C ALA A 267 6.65 -16.40 10.82
N TRP A 268 6.30 -15.11 10.72
CA TRP A 268 4.94 -14.61 10.92
C TRP A 268 3.92 -15.21 9.96
N SER A 269 4.28 -15.36 8.68
CA SER A 269 3.38 -15.88 7.64
C SER A 269 2.99 -17.33 7.92
N GLU A 270 3.97 -18.20 8.22
CA GLU A 270 3.75 -19.62 8.50
C GLU A 270 2.96 -19.82 9.78
N ALA A 271 3.24 -19.03 10.82
CA ALA A 271 2.46 -19.05 12.05
C ALA A 271 1.01 -18.62 11.80
N ALA A 272 0.81 -17.52 11.06
CA ALA A 272 -0.52 -16.99 10.75
C ALA A 272 -1.38 -18.00 9.97
N GLU A 273 -0.80 -18.66 8.96
CA GLU A 273 -1.51 -19.67 8.15
C GLU A 273 -1.96 -20.86 8.99
N LEU A 274 -1.13 -21.34 9.91
CA LEU A 274 -1.48 -22.44 10.80
C LEU A 274 -2.62 -22.08 11.75
N TRP A 275 -2.58 -20.88 12.36
CA TRP A 275 -3.67 -20.41 13.22
C TRP A 275 -4.97 -20.16 12.46
N ALA A 276 -4.88 -19.62 11.24
CA ALA A 276 -6.04 -19.44 10.38
C ALA A 276 -6.67 -20.80 10.00
N ALA A 277 -5.84 -21.79 9.66
CA ALA A 277 -6.29 -23.14 9.34
C ALA A 277 -6.92 -23.87 10.54
N SER A 278 -6.46 -23.58 11.77
CA SER A 278 -7.07 -24.10 13.00
C SER A 278 -8.34 -23.35 13.42
N GLY A 279 -8.72 -22.27 12.70
CA GLY A 279 -9.88 -21.45 12.99
C GLY A 279 -9.67 -20.39 14.08
N ASP A 280 -8.44 -20.19 14.56
CA ASP A 280 -8.12 -19.16 15.56
C ASP A 280 -7.78 -17.83 14.87
N ALA A 281 -8.84 -17.17 14.38
CA ALA A 281 -8.71 -15.89 13.69
C ALA A 281 -8.11 -14.78 14.58
N ARG A 282 -8.31 -14.86 15.91
CA ARG A 282 -7.78 -13.87 16.86
C ARG A 282 -6.27 -13.91 16.95
N ARG A 283 -5.66 -15.09 16.94
CA ARG A 283 -4.19 -15.23 16.90
C ARG A 283 -3.63 -15.01 15.51
N ALA A 284 -4.35 -15.42 14.45
CA ALA A 284 -3.89 -15.28 13.07
C ALA A 284 -3.78 -13.81 12.61
N ALA A 285 -4.76 -12.97 12.97
CA ALA A 285 -4.85 -11.59 12.47
C ALA A 285 -3.58 -10.73 12.72
N PRO A 286 -3.07 -10.57 13.96
CA PRO A 286 -1.88 -9.75 14.21
C PRO A 286 -0.61 -10.34 13.58
N LEU A 287 -0.58 -11.64 13.32
CA LEU A 287 0.56 -12.29 12.66
C LEU A 287 0.58 -11.96 11.16
N PHE A 288 -0.57 -11.96 10.49
CA PHE A 288 -0.66 -11.46 9.11
C PHE A 288 -0.28 -9.97 9.01
N GLU A 289 -0.61 -9.14 10.01
CA GLU A 289 -0.16 -7.74 10.03
C GLU A 289 1.36 -7.63 10.11
N ARG A 290 2.01 -8.40 10.98
CA ARG A 290 3.48 -8.44 11.08
C ARG A 290 4.15 -8.98 9.82
N ALA A 291 3.48 -9.89 9.13
CA ALA A 291 3.91 -10.40 7.83
C ALA A 291 3.73 -9.38 6.68
N GLY A 292 3.00 -8.28 6.90
CA GLY A 292 2.71 -7.27 5.88
C GLY A 292 1.52 -7.60 4.97
N ASP A 293 0.72 -8.63 5.29
CA ASP A 293 -0.48 -9.01 4.53
C ASP A 293 -1.72 -8.38 5.15
N ALA A 294 -1.97 -7.10 4.79
CA ALA A 294 -3.07 -6.31 5.34
C ALA A 294 -4.45 -6.88 4.98
N VAL A 295 -4.60 -7.52 3.82
CA VAL A 295 -5.88 -8.07 3.36
C VAL A 295 -6.26 -9.29 4.19
N ARG A 296 -5.36 -10.26 4.32
CA ARG A 296 -5.62 -11.45 5.16
C ARG A 296 -5.79 -11.08 6.63
N ALA A 297 -5.00 -10.12 7.12
CA ALA A 297 -5.18 -9.59 8.47
C ALA A 297 -6.59 -9.02 8.69
N ALA A 298 -7.08 -8.19 7.76
CA ALA A 298 -8.42 -7.61 7.84
C ALA A 298 -9.52 -8.68 7.85
N GLU A 299 -9.40 -9.69 6.99
CA GLU A 299 -10.35 -10.82 6.97
C GLU A 299 -10.35 -11.59 8.30
N MET A 300 -9.18 -11.83 8.89
CA MET A 300 -9.08 -12.53 10.17
C MET A 300 -9.64 -11.68 11.32
N HIS A 301 -9.36 -10.38 11.37
CA HIS A 301 -9.98 -9.47 12.35
C HIS A 301 -11.51 -9.46 12.22
N ARG A 302 -12.02 -9.43 11.00
CA ARG A 302 -13.47 -9.50 10.73
C ARG A 302 -14.08 -10.80 11.23
N ARG A 303 -13.44 -11.96 10.94
CA ARG A 303 -13.88 -13.27 11.45
C ARG A 303 -13.80 -13.37 12.98
N ALA A 304 -12.84 -12.68 13.59
CA ALA A 304 -12.69 -12.61 15.05
C ALA A 304 -13.71 -11.70 15.74
N GLY A 305 -14.50 -10.92 14.97
CA GLY A 305 -15.44 -9.91 15.48
C GLY A 305 -14.79 -8.57 15.86
N ALA A 306 -13.49 -8.40 15.57
CA ALA A 306 -12.73 -7.17 15.81
C ALA A 306 -12.93 -6.20 14.63
N LEU A 307 -14.15 -5.67 14.49
CA LEU A 307 -14.57 -4.95 13.30
C LEU A 307 -13.83 -3.62 13.09
N VAL A 308 -13.44 -2.92 14.15
CA VAL A 308 -12.68 -1.65 14.02
C VAL A 308 -11.27 -1.93 13.52
N GLU A 309 -10.63 -2.96 14.05
CA GLU A 309 -9.31 -3.43 13.62
C GLU A 309 -9.34 -3.95 12.18
N ALA A 310 -10.40 -4.69 11.82
CA ALA A 310 -10.65 -5.12 10.44
C ALA A 310 -10.77 -3.93 9.50
N GLY A 311 -11.57 -2.93 9.86
CA GLY A 311 -11.71 -1.69 9.08
C GLY A 311 -10.38 -0.98 8.87
N SER A 312 -9.58 -0.84 9.94
CA SER A 312 -8.27 -0.20 9.84
C SER A 312 -7.30 -0.98 8.96
N ALA A 313 -7.34 -2.31 8.99
CA ALA A 313 -6.54 -3.16 8.13
C ALA A 313 -6.98 -3.06 6.65
N PHE A 314 -8.28 -3.00 6.36
CA PHE A 314 -8.82 -2.75 5.02
C PHE A 314 -8.40 -1.37 4.48
N GLU A 315 -8.40 -0.33 5.31
CA GLU A 315 -7.90 1.00 4.91
C GLU A 315 -6.42 0.97 4.51
N ARG A 316 -5.57 0.25 5.26
CA ARG A 316 -4.15 0.08 4.89
C ARG A 316 -4.00 -0.67 3.57
N ALA A 317 -4.92 -1.59 3.28
CA ALA A 317 -5.00 -2.30 2.00
C ALA A 317 -5.65 -1.46 0.88
N ARG A 318 -6.12 -0.24 1.16
CA ARG A 318 -6.88 0.65 0.24
C ARG A 318 -8.22 0.07 -0.23
N ASP A 319 -8.79 -0.86 0.53
CA ASP A 319 -10.15 -1.36 0.33
C ASP A 319 -11.11 -0.58 1.23
N PHE A 320 -11.47 0.63 0.79
CA PHE A 320 -12.30 1.53 1.60
C PHE A 320 -13.76 1.05 1.73
N ASP A 321 -14.27 0.30 0.74
CA ASP A 321 -15.64 -0.21 0.80
C ASP A 321 -15.79 -1.25 1.92
N SER A 322 -14.87 -2.21 2.00
CA SER A 322 -14.85 -3.18 3.10
C SER A 322 -14.62 -2.49 4.45
N ALA A 323 -13.81 -1.42 4.49
CA ALA A 323 -13.62 -0.63 5.72
C ALA A 323 -14.90 0.09 6.17
N VAL A 324 -15.63 0.69 5.23
CA VAL A 324 -16.92 1.35 5.50
C VAL A 324 -17.92 0.36 6.09
N GLU A 325 -18.04 -0.85 5.54
CA GLU A 325 -18.92 -1.89 6.08
C GLU A 325 -18.52 -2.25 7.52
N CYS A 326 -17.22 -2.48 7.76
CA CYS A 326 -16.73 -2.84 9.08
C CYS A 326 -17.00 -1.74 10.12
N TYR A 327 -16.73 -0.47 9.79
CA TYR A 327 -16.95 0.65 10.71
C TYR A 327 -18.43 0.93 10.95
N ARG A 328 -19.28 0.77 9.92
CA ARG A 328 -20.73 0.87 10.06
C ARG A 328 -21.26 -0.20 11.02
N ASP A 329 -20.88 -1.45 10.80
CA ASP A 329 -21.36 -2.58 11.60
C ASP A 329 -20.81 -2.53 13.04
N ALA A 330 -19.63 -1.95 13.23
CA ALA A 330 -19.07 -1.63 14.55
C ALA A 330 -19.71 -0.40 15.23
N ASN A 331 -20.55 0.36 14.51
CA ASN A 331 -21.05 1.68 14.91
C ASN A 331 -19.91 2.66 15.30
N ALA A 332 -18.75 2.54 14.64
CA ALA A 332 -17.58 3.40 14.81
C ALA A 332 -17.74 4.67 13.95
N VAL A 333 -18.64 5.56 14.37
CA VAL A 333 -19.15 6.70 13.59
C VAL A 333 -18.04 7.57 12.98
N THR A 334 -17.01 7.93 13.75
CA THR A 334 -15.96 8.82 13.26
C THR A 334 -15.18 8.20 12.11
N GLN A 335 -14.73 6.96 12.31
CA GLN A 335 -13.99 6.18 11.31
C GLN A 335 -14.87 5.82 10.11
N TRP A 336 -16.17 5.59 10.33
CA TRP A 336 -17.12 5.33 9.26
C TRP A 336 -17.23 6.54 8.31
N ILE A 337 -17.39 7.74 8.86
CA ILE A 337 -17.45 8.97 8.06
C ILE A 337 -16.11 9.19 7.32
N ASP A 338 -14.96 8.99 7.99
CA ASP A 338 -13.64 9.14 7.37
C ASP A 338 -13.42 8.14 6.22
N ALA A 339 -13.86 6.89 6.40
CA ALA A 339 -13.76 5.86 5.38
C ALA A 339 -14.68 6.16 4.18
N LEU A 340 -15.89 6.70 4.40
CA LEU A 340 -16.78 7.15 3.33
C LEU A 340 -16.17 8.31 2.53
N GLU A 341 -15.53 9.28 3.20
CA GLU A 341 -14.83 10.39 2.54
C GLU A 341 -13.68 9.88 1.67
N ARG A 342 -12.86 8.95 2.19
CA ARG A 342 -11.76 8.31 1.44
C ARG A 342 -12.24 7.45 0.27
N ALA A 343 -13.43 6.86 0.39
CA ALA A 343 -14.10 6.13 -0.69
C ALA A 343 -14.73 7.07 -1.76
N GLY A 344 -14.69 8.39 -1.57
CA GLY A 344 -15.32 9.36 -2.46
C GLY A 344 -16.84 9.48 -2.29
N ARG A 345 -17.43 8.83 -1.27
CA ARG A 345 -18.88 8.83 -0.99
C ARG A 345 -19.25 9.99 -0.06
N VAL A 346 -18.84 11.19 -0.44
CA VAL A 346 -18.87 12.41 0.39
C VAL A 346 -20.29 12.79 0.83
N PHE A 347 -21.28 12.68 -0.04
CA PHE A 347 -22.68 12.97 0.32
C PHE A 347 -23.23 11.99 1.37
N GLU A 348 -22.83 10.71 1.30
CA GLU A 348 -23.24 9.73 2.30
C GLU A 348 -22.55 10.00 3.64
N ALA A 349 -21.26 10.38 3.61
CA ALA A 349 -20.53 10.84 4.77
C ALA A 349 -21.24 12.02 5.45
N SER A 350 -21.78 12.97 4.65
CA SER A 350 -22.51 14.11 5.20
C SER A 350 -23.84 13.71 5.84
N GLN A 351 -24.56 12.73 5.29
CA GLN A 351 -25.80 12.24 5.91
C GLN A 351 -25.53 11.66 7.29
N VAL A 352 -24.52 10.80 7.41
CA VAL A 352 -24.13 10.21 8.70
C VAL A 352 -23.71 11.30 9.70
N ALA A 353 -23.00 12.33 9.25
CA ALA A 353 -22.64 13.47 10.09
C ALA A 353 -23.89 14.26 10.57
N LEU A 354 -24.88 14.46 9.70
CA LEU A 354 -26.14 15.15 10.05
C LEU A 354 -26.97 14.36 11.07
N GLU A 355 -27.13 13.05 10.87
CA GLU A 355 -27.83 12.15 11.81
C GLU A 355 -27.23 12.19 13.21
N ARG A 356 -25.91 12.41 13.29
CA ARG A 356 -25.15 12.49 14.54
C ARG A 356 -25.03 13.91 15.06
N THR A 357 -25.72 14.87 14.45
CA THR A 357 -25.69 16.30 14.79
C THR A 357 -24.30 16.94 14.70
N GLU A 358 -23.36 16.33 13.96
CA GLU A 358 -22.04 16.88 13.63
C GLU A 358 -22.14 17.93 12.52
N ARG A 359 -22.99 18.96 12.72
CA ARG A 359 -23.33 19.97 11.70
C ARG A 359 -22.09 20.61 11.05
N ARG A 360 -21.06 20.86 11.86
CA ARG A 360 -19.77 21.42 11.40
C ARG A 360 -19.08 20.54 10.35
N ARG A 361 -19.11 19.22 10.54
CA ARG A 361 -18.51 18.26 9.63
C ARG A 361 -19.39 18.07 8.39
N ALA A 362 -20.71 18.01 8.59
CA ALA A 362 -21.68 17.94 7.51
C ALA A 362 -21.57 19.12 6.54
N ILE A 363 -21.44 20.37 7.02
CA ILE A 363 -21.24 21.56 6.17
C ILE A 363 -20.02 21.37 5.25
N ARG A 364 -18.87 20.95 5.81
CA ARG A 364 -17.64 20.75 5.01
C ARG A 364 -17.83 19.68 3.95
N LEU A 365 -18.44 18.55 4.30
CA LEU A 365 -18.68 17.45 3.37
C LEU A 365 -19.67 17.86 2.27
N LEU A 366 -20.76 18.54 2.61
CA LEU A 366 -21.74 19.01 1.62
C LEU A 366 -21.15 20.05 0.64
N GLN A 367 -20.16 20.85 1.07
CA GLN A 367 -19.45 21.79 0.21
C GLN A 367 -18.54 21.11 -0.82
N GLN A 368 -18.06 19.89 -0.53
CA GLN A 368 -17.21 19.12 -1.43
C GLN A 368 -18.01 18.40 -2.53
N VAL A 369 -19.34 18.31 -2.42
CA VAL A 369 -20.18 17.71 -3.47
C VAL A 369 -20.19 18.60 -4.70
N LEU A 370 -19.73 18.06 -5.83
CA LEU A 370 -19.55 18.78 -7.09
C LEU A 370 -20.83 18.81 -7.94
N PRO A 371 -20.99 19.78 -8.86
CA PRO A 371 -22.15 19.89 -9.75
C PRO A 371 -22.47 18.66 -10.61
N GLU A 372 -21.45 17.85 -10.92
CA GLU A 372 -21.56 16.64 -11.72
C GLU A 372 -22.16 15.45 -10.95
N ASP A 373 -22.23 15.53 -9.61
CA ASP A 373 -22.83 14.48 -8.77
C ASP A 373 -24.36 14.51 -8.90
N GLU A 374 -24.97 13.34 -9.08
CA GLU A 374 -26.44 13.18 -9.17
C GLU A 374 -27.17 13.74 -7.93
N ARG A 375 -26.48 13.78 -6.79
CA ARG A 375 -26.99 14.24 -5.49
C ARG A 375 -26.67 15.71 -5.22
N TYR A 376 -26.07 16.44 -6.17
CA TYR A 376 -25.68 17.84 -5.98
C TYR A 376 -26.84 18.75 -5.57
N ALA A 377 -28.02 18.53 -6.16
CA ALA A 377 -29.23 19.29 -5.83
C ALA A 377 -29.67 19.09 -4.38
N GLU A 378 -29.64 17.86 -3.89
CA GLU A 378 -29.96 17.52 -2.50
C GLU A 378 -28.91 18.09 -1.56
N ALA A 379 -27.63 17.99 -1.93
CA ALA A 379 -26.52 18.54 -1.15
C ALA A 379 -26.61 20.05 -1.00
N ALA A 380 -26.96 20.78 -2.06
CA ALA A 380 -27.12 22.23 -2.03
C ALA A 380 -28.28 22.66 -1.12
N LEU A 381 -29.43 22.00 -1.21
CA LEU A 381 -30.60 22.25 -0.36
C LEU A 381 -30.30 21.96 1.12
N GLN A 382 -29.69 20.81 1.41
CA GLN A 382 -29.32 20.44 2.78
C GLN A 382 -28.28 21.40 3.36
N LEU A 383 -27.30 21.82 2.55
CA LEU A 383 -26.29 22.79 2.98
C LEU A 383 -26.95 24.15 3.30
N ALA A 384 -27.87 24.62 2.46
CA ALA A 384 -28.61 25.84 2.73
C ALA A 384 -29.41 25.75 4.04
N ALA A 385 -30.14 24.65 4.26
CA ALA A 385 -30.90 24.43 5.49
C ALA A 385 -30.02 24.38 6.74
N VAL A 386 -28.86 23.71 6.68
CA VAL A 386 -27.93 23.63 7.82
C VAL A 386 -27.29 24.99 8.10
N LEU A 387 -26.94 25.76 7.07
CA LEU A 387 -26.42 27.12 7.22
C LEU A 387 -27.47 28.05 7.84
N GLU A 388 -28.73 27.95 7.44
CA GLU A 388 -29.84 28.72 8.01
C GLU A 388 -30.02 28.41 9.51
N GLN A 389 -30.00 27.13 9.89
CA GLN A 389 -30.09 26.70 11.30
C GLN A 389 -28.95 27.24 12.16
N GLU A 390 -27.76 27.44 11.58
CA GLU A 390 -26.60 28.04 12.25
C GLU A 390 -26.61 29.58 12.21
N GLY A 391 -27.65 30.20 11.66
CA GLY A 391 -27.83 31.66 11.59
C GLY A 391 -27.13 32.33 10.41
N HIS A 392 -26.84 31.58 9.35
CA HIS A 392 -26.10 32.06 8.17
C HIS A 392 -26.97 32.13 6.92
N ALA A 393 -28.11 32.82 7.00
CA ALA A 393 -29.06 32.99 5.90
C ALA A 393 -28.41 33.56 4.62
N ASP A 394 -27.48 34.51 4.74
CA ASP A 394 -26.74 35.07 3.59
C ASP A 394 -25.95 34.01 2.81
N LEU A 395 -25.34 33.05 3.51
CA LEU A 395 -24.54 31.99 2.90
C LEU A 395 -25.41 30.86 2.37
N ALA A 396 -26.55 30.61 3.02
CA ALA A 396 -27.58 29.74 2.48
C ALA A 396 -28.09 30.28 1.14
N ALA A 397 -28.37 31.59 1.06
CA ALA A 397 -28.80 32.25 -0.17
C ALA A 397 -27.71 32.17 -1.25
N GLN A 398 -26.46 32.49 -0.92
CA GLN A 398 -25.33 32.37 -1.84
C GLN A 398 -25.19 30.94 -2.40
N ARG A 399 -25.32 29.92 -1.54
CA ARG A 399 -25.20 28.52 -1.98
C ARG A 399 -26.31 28.14 -2.96
N LEU A 400 -27.55 28.57 -2.70
CA LEU A 400 -28.66 28.34 -3.62
C LEU A 400 -28.47 29.11 -4.93
N GLU A 401 -27.99 30.35 -4.90
CA GLU A 401 -27.64 31.11 -6.11
C GLU A 401 -26.61 30.36 -6.98
N GLU A 402 -25.54 29.84 -6.36
CA GLU A 402 -24.51 29.05 -7.06
C GLU A 402 -25.10 27.77 -7.68
N TYR A 403 -25.95 27.07 -6.94
CA TYR A 403 -26.67 25.89 -7.44
C TYR A 403 -27.57 26.23 -8.64
N LEU A 404 -28.35 27.30 -8.55
CA LEU A 404 -29.24 27.74 -9.63
C LEU A 404 -28.46 28.21 -10.85
N ALA A 405 -27.30 28.86 -10.65
CA ALA A 405 -26.42 29.27 -11.75
C ALA A 405 -25.78 28.06 -12.45
N ALA A 406 -25.41 27.03 -11.70
CA ALA A 406 -24.80 25.81 -12.25
C ALA A 406 -25.81 24.93 -13.02
N THR A 407 -27.06 24.85 -12.54
CA THR A 407 -28.10 23.97 -13.11
C THR A 407 -29.03 24.67 -14.11
N GLY A 408 -29.12 26.00 -14.05
CA GLY A 408 -29.90 26.80 -15.00
C GLY A 408 -31.38 26.40 -15.04
N ALA A 409 -31.84 25.94 -16.21
CA ALA A 409 -33.25 25.59 -16.44
C ALA A 409 -33.67 24.28 -15.73
N ASP A 410 -32.72 23.40 -15.40
CA ASP A 410 -32.98 22.11 -14.78
C ASP A 410 -32.99 22.18 -13.24
N ALA A 411 -32.80 23.37 -12.67
CA ALA A 411 -32.80 23.59 -11.23
C ALA A 411 -34.12 23.13 -10.56
N ARG A 412 -34.05 22.45 -9.42
CA ARG A 412 -35.26 22.15 -8.64
C ARG A 412 -36.02 23.42 -8.22
N ALA A 413 -37.35 23.38 -8.30
CA ALA A 413 -38.21 24.51 -7.94
C ALA A 413 -38.23 24.85 -6.44
N ASP A 414 -38.08 23.85 -5.58
CA ASP A 414 -37.97 24.03 -4.13
C ASP A 414 -36.74 24.86 -3.74
N ALA A 415 -35.61 24.69 -4.42
CA ALA A 415 -34.41 25.51 -4.21
C ALA A 415 -34.64 26.98 -4.60
N GLN A 416 -35.34 27.23 -5.72
CA GLN A 416 -35.69 28.60 -6.12
C GLN A 416 -36.67 29.24 -5.14
N PHE A 417 -37.65 28.48 -4.66
CA PHE A 417 -38.60 28.95 -3.67
C PHE A 417 -37.92 29.27 -2.34
N HIS A 418 -37.05 28.39 -1.85
CA HIS A 418 -36.29 28.59 -0.61
C HIS A 418 -35.38 29.82 -0.69
N LEU A 419 -34.72 30.06 -1.83
CA LEU A 419 -33.95 31.29 -2.04
C LEU A 419 -34.83 32.55 -1.93
N ALA A 420 -36.05 32.51 -2.45
CA ALA A 420 -36.98 33.63 -2.31
C ALA A 420 -37.44 33.84 -0.87
N GLU A 421 -37.59 32.78 -0.07
CA GLU A 421 -37.88 32.89 1.36
C GLU A 421 -36.72 33.53 2.12
N LEU A 422 -35.47 33.11 1.84
CA LEU A 422 -34.28 33.71 2.44
C LEU A 422 -34.17 35.21 2.13
N TYR A 423 -34.52 35.64 0.92
CA TYR A 423 -34.59 37.06 0.59
C TYR A 423 -35.73 37.81 1.28
N ASP A 424 -36.91 37.18 1.44
CA ASP A 424 -38.02 37.78 2.20
C ASP A 424 -37.62 37.99 3.67
N ASP A 425 -37.01 36.98 4.28
CA ASP A 425 -36.54 37.01 5.67
C ASP A 425 -35.42 38.05 5.87
N ALA A 426 -34.56 38.23 4.88
CA ALA A 426 -33.55 39.30 4.85
C ALA A 426 -34.13 40.70 4.56
N GLY A 427 -35.43 40.82 4.28
CA GLY A 427 -36.11 42.06 3.93
C GLY A 427 -35.84 42.55 2.49
N ASP A 428 -35.20 41.75 1.64
CA ASP A 428 -34.99 42.05 0.22
C ASP A 428 -36.21 41.59 -0.61
N LEU A 429 -37.33 42.28 -0.39
CA LEU A 429 -38.61 41.97 -1.04
C LEU A 429 -38.51 42.03 -2.58
N GLU A 430 -37.62 42.87 -3.11
CA GLU A 430 -37.44 43.01 -4.55
C GLU A 430 -36.80 41.76 -5.17
N ARG A 431 -35.70 41.26 -4.58
CA ARG A 431 -35.11 40.01 -5.04
C ARG A 431 -36.01 38.81 -4.80
N SER A 432 -36.69 38.75 -3.65
CA SER A 432 -37.66 37.70 -3.36
C SER A 432 -38.75 37.62 -4.45
N ILE A 433 -39.37 38.76 -4.79
CA ILE A 433 -40.37 38.84 -5.88
C ILE A 433 -39.76 38.43 -7.23
N ALA A 434 -38.54 38.88 -7.54
CA ALA A 434 -37.88 38.56 -8.81
C ALA A 434 -37.65 37.05 -8.98
N VAL A 435 -37.18 36.37 -7.93
CA VAL A 435 -36.98 34.91 -7.94
C VAL A 435 -38.32 34.18 -8.09
N LEU A 436 -39.35 34.59 -7.36
CA LEU A 436 -40.68 33.97 -7.46
C LEU A 436 -41.34 34.19 -8.83
N GLU A 437 -41.15 35.35 -9.46
CA GLU A 437 -41.63 35.62 -10.83
C GLU A 437 -40.91 34.75 -11.86
N ALA A 438 -39.58 34.57 -11.72
CA ALA A 438 -38.82 33.66 -12.56
C ALA A 438 -39.29 32.22 -12.40
N LEU A 439 -39.53 31.77 -11.16
CA LEU A 439 -40.08 30.45 -10.88
C LEU A 439 -41.51 30.32 -11.44
N ARG A 440 -42.37 31.35 -11.31
CA ARG A 440 -43.74 31.35 -11.87
C ARG A 440 -43.76 31.21 -13.39
N LEU A 441 -42.79 31.82 -14.08
CA LEU A 441 -42.68 31.72 -15.53
C LEU A 441 -42.30 30.30 -15.97
N ARG A 442 -41.46 29.62 -15.18
CA ARG A 442 -40.94 28.28 -15.46
C ARG A 442 -41.91 27.17 -15.03
N GLU A 443 -42.47 27.29 -13.83
CA GLU A 443 -43.40 26.33 -13.22
C GLU A 443 -44.68 27.03 -12.72
N PRO A 444 -45.64 27.30 -13.64
CA PRO A 444 -46.88 28.01 -13.28
C PRO A 444 -47.76 27.28 -12.26
N THR A 445 -47.59 25.97 -12.11
CA THR A 445 -48.36 25.11 -11.21
C THR A 445 -47.76 25.01 -9.80
N TYR A 446 -46.59 25.62 -9.54
CA TYR A 446 -45.98 25.55 -8.22
C TYR A 446 -46.89 26.24 -7.17
N PRO A 447 -47.16 25.59 -6.01
CA PRO A 447 -48.21 26.04 -5.10
C PRO A 447 -48.02 27.47 -4.58
N ASN A 448 -49.12 28.22 -4.50
CA ASN A 448 -49.22 29.52 -3.83
C ASN A 448 -48.29 30.66 -4.34
N LEU A 449 -47.62 30.50 -5.48
CA LEU A 449 -46.71 31.54 -6.03
C LEU A 449 -47.41 32.88 -6.27
N ALA A 450 -48.57 32.87 -6.94
CA ALA A 450 -49.29 34.10 -7.28
C ALA A 450 -49.67 34.89 -6.02
N THR A 451 -50.23 34.19 -5.02
CA THR A 451 -50.61 34.75 -3.73
C THR A 451 -49.38 35.31 -2.99
N ARG A 452 -48.27 34.56 -2.95
CA ARG A 452 -47.03 34.98 -2.27
C ARG A 452 -46.44 36.24 -2.91
N ILE A 453 -46.35 36.29 -4.24
CA ILE A 453 -45.89 37.46 -5.00
C ILE A 453 -46.77 38.68 -4.70
N GLU A 454 -48.09 38.51 -4.68
CA GLU A 454 -49.02 39.61 -4.39
C GLU A 454 -48.86 40.13 -2.95
N THR A 455 -48.69 39.24 -1.97
CA THR A 455 -48.45 39.62 -0.57
C THR A 455 -47.15 40.41 -0.42
N LEU A 456 -46.06 39.96 -1.06
CA LEU A 456 -44.77 40.66 -1.02
C LEU A 456 -44.85 42.04 -1.69
N ARG A 457 -45.61 42.16 -2.80
CA ARG A 457 -45.86 43.45 -3.47
C ARG A 457 -46.60 44.43 -2.56
N LYS A 458 -47.63 43.96 -1.84
CA LYS A 458 -48.38 44.78 -0.87
C LYS A 458 -47.50 45.25 0.29
N ARG A 459 -46.65 44.37 0.84
CA ARG A 459 -45.64 44.74 1.85
C ARG A 459 -44.67 45.80 1.32
N ARG A 460 -44.15 45.61 0.11
CA ARG A 460 -43.23 46.56 -0.53
C ARG A 460 -43.88 47.92 -0.83
N SER A 461 -45.13 47.95 -1.28
CA SER A 461 -45.84 49.22 -1.50
C SER A 461 -46.10 49.95 -0.19
N ALA A 462 -46.46 49.22 0.87
CA ALA A 462 -46.61 49.79 2.20
C ALA A 462 -45.28 50.39 2.71
N GLU A 463 -44.15 49.67 2.60
CA GLU A 463 -42.81 50.18 2.99
C GLU A 463 -42.39 51.44 2.22
N ARG A 464 -42.75 51.51 0.93
CA ARG A 464 -42.53 52.71 0.10
C ARG A 464 -43.43 53.88 0.52
N GLU A 465 -44.66 53.62 0.95
CA GLU A 465 -45.57 54.65 1.47
C GLU A 465 -45.14 55.17 2.85
N THR A 466 -44.60 54.31 3.73
CA THR A 466 -44.03 54.72 5.02
C THR A 466 -42.73 55.50 4.85
N SER A 467 -41.84 55.07 3.95
CA SER A 467 -40.63 55.85 3.60
C SER A 467 -40.97 57.15 2.84
N GLY A 468 -42.04 57.14 2.04
CA GLY A 468 -42.49 58.28 1.25
C GLY A 468 -43.14 59.41 2.07
N ARG A 469 -43.66 59.13 3.27
CA ARG A 469 -44.12 60.19 4.20
C ARG A 469 -42.99 60.98 4.86
N ALA A 470 -41.74 60.49 4.79
CA ALA A 470 -40.55 61.19 5.29
C ALA A 470 -39.84 62.05 4.21
N ALA A 471 -40.25 61.98 2.94
CA ALA A 471 -39.63 62.72 1.85
C ALA A 471 -40.69 63.23 0.84
N THR A 472 -41.18 64.46 1.04
CA THR A 472 -42.13 65.14 0.13
C THR A 472 -41.43 65.81 -1.05
N GLY A 473 -41.83 65.47 -2.28
CA GLY A 473 -41.75 66.32 -3.48
C GLY A 473 -40.79 65.88 -4.61
N GLY A 474 -41.33 65.79 -5.84
CA GLY A 474 -40.57 65.89 -7.09
C GLY A 474 -40.41 64.59 -7.89
N ASN A 475 -40.87 64.60 -9.13
CA ASN A 475 -41.14 63.44 -10.00
C ASN A 475 -40.00 63.15 -11.01
N LEU A 476 -39.63 61.87 -11.12
CA LEU A 476 -39.12 61.06 -12.25
C LEU A 476 -38.18 61.66 -13.32
N GLN A 477 -36.94 61.13 -13.38
CA GLN A 477 -36.40 60.44 -14.57
C GLN A 477 -35.17 59.56 -14.26
N THR A 478 -35.01 58.55 -15.09
CA THR A 478 -34.28 57.29 -14.94
C THR A 478 -32.76 57.40 -14.96
N THR A 479 -32.11 57.29 -13.80
CA THR A 479 -30.75 56.79 -13.53
C THR A 479 -30.65 56.72 -12.01
N ALA A 480 -30.34 55.60 -11.37
CA ALA A 480 -30.24 55.56 -9.90
C ALA A 480 -29.17 56.57 -9.42
N PRO A 481 -29.53 57.70 -8.75
CA PRO A 481 -28.55 58.61 -8.20
C PRO A 481 -28.47 58.38 -6.69
N LEU A 482 -27.31 57.94 -6.22
CA LEU A 482 -26.88 58.21 -4.85
C LEU A 482 -26.76 59.73 -4.67
N LEU A 483 -27.79 60.43 -4.22
CA LEU A 483 -27.65 61.81 -3.75
C LEU A 483 -28.58 62.13 -2.57
N GLY A 484 -28.05 61.97 -1.37
CA GLY A 484 -27.92 63.07 -0.41
C GLY A 484 -26.46 63.13 0.03
N GLU A 485 -25.75 64.20 -0.32
CA GLU A 485 -24.41 64.64 0.15
C GLU A 485 -23.26 63.63 0.45
N SER A 486 -23.30 62.38 -0.05
CA SER A 486 -22.16 61.46 0.07
C SER A 486 -20.90 62.06 -0.55
N ARG A 487 -19.74 61.97 0.10
CA ARG A 487 -18.44 62.47 -0.40
C ARG A 487 -18.04 61.82 -1.74
N TYR A 488 -18.47 60.58 -1.95
CA TYR A 488 -18.05 59.77 -3.08
C TYR A 488 -19.17 59.61 -4.11
N GLU A 489 -18.91 60.04 -5.34
CA GLU A 489 -19.80 59.76 -6.47
C GLU A 489 -19.41 58.42 -7.10
N ILE A 490 -20.19 57.37 -6.81
CA ILE A 490 -19.95 56.02 -7.36
C ILE A 490 -20.20 56.01 -8.87
N ARG A 491 -19.23 55.53 -9.64
CA ARG A 491 -19.29 55.43 -11.10
C ARG A 491 -19.67 54.03 -11.57
N GLU A 492 -18.88 53.03 -11.18
CA GLU A 492 -19.01 51.64 -11.62
C GLU A 492 -18.48 50.67 -10.56
N GLU A 493 -18.99 49.45 -10.56
CA GLU A 493 -18.42 48.34 -9.77
C GLU A 493 -17.21 47.76 -10.50
N ILE A 494 -16.06 47.67 -9.82
CA ILE A 494 -14.80 47.18 -10.40
C ILE A 494 -14.34 45.85 -9.79
N GLY A 495 -14.97 45.38 -8.72
CA GLY A 495 -14.68 44.09 -8.13
C GLY A 495 -15.63 43.70 -7.00
N ARG A 496 -15.83 42.39 -6.80
CA ARG A 496 -16.69 41.83 -5.76
C ARG A 496 -16.09 40.54 -5.21
N GLY A 497 -16.13 40.35 -3.90
CA GLY A 497 -15.67 39.14 -3.23
C GLY A 497 -16.12 39.05 -1.77
N GLY A 498 -15.65 38.03 -1.03
CA GLY A 498 -16.05 37.77 0.36
C GLY A 498 -15.73 38.88 1.37
N MET A 499 -14.88 39.84 0.99
CA MET A 499 -14.47 40.98 1.84
C MET A 499 -15.15 42.30 1.44
N GLY A 500 -16.08 42.29 0.48
CA GLY A 500 -16.85 43.48 0.08
C GLY A 500 -16.98 43.70 -1.42
N VAL A 501 -17.59 44.84 -1.76
CA VAL A 501 -17.70 45.32 -3.14
C VAL A 501 -16.80 46.53 -3.30
N VAL A 502 -16.01 46.57 -4.37
CA VAL A 502 -15.11 47.67 -4.72
C VAL A 502 -15.71 48.43 -5.89
N TYR A 503 -15.89 49.73 -5.70
CA TYR A 503 -16.39 50.66 -6.70
C TYR A 503 -15.28 51.57 -7.19
N ARG A 504 -15.32 51.95 -8.46
CA ARG A 504 -14.68 53.17 -8.92
C ARG A 504 -15.59 54.33 -8.54
N ALA A 505 -15.04 55.31 -7.86
CA ALA A 505 -15.78 56.49 -7.42
C ALA A 505 -14.95 57.77 -7.63
N HIS A 506 -15.63 58.89 -7.69
CA HIS A 506 -15.03 60.21 -7.70
C HIS A 506 -15.14 60.82 -6.28
N ASP A 507 -14.01 61.06 -5.61
CA ASP A 507 -13.95 61.76 -4.33
C ASP A 507 -14.16 63.25 -4.58
N LYS A 508 -15.37 63.76 -4.32
CA LYS A 508 -15.75 65.16 -4.58
C LYS A 508 -15.00 66.16 -3.71
N ARG A 509 -14.42 65.71 -2.58
CA ARG A 509 -13.69 66.60 -1.65
C ARG A 509 -12.26 66.84 -2.12
N LEU A 510 -11.63 65.81 -2.68
CA LEU A 510 -10.25 65.85 -3.15
C LEU A 510 -10.14 65.92 -4.69
N ASP A 511 -11.28 65.97 -5.38
CA ASP A 511 -11.42 66.04 -6.84
C ASP A 511 -10.57 65.00 -7.58
N ARG A 512 -10.76 63.72 -7.25
CA ARG A 512 -9.98 62.62 -7.83
C ARG A 512 -10.74 61.31 -7.92
N GLU A 513 -10.33 60.47 -8.87
CA GLU A 513 -10.82 59.09 -8.99
C GLU A 513 -10.16 58.17 -7.95
N VAL A 514 -10.97 57.36 -7.28
CA VAL A 514 -10.56 56.45 -6.21
C VAL A 514 -11.20 55.08 -6.38
N ALA A 515 -10.57 54.06 -5.80
CA ALA A 515 -11.23 52.79 -5.54
C ALA A 515 -11.87 52.87 -4.13
N LEU A 516 -13.16 52.57 -4.04
CA LEU A 516 -13.96 52.67 -2.82
C LEU A 516 -14.45 51.27 -2.45
N LYS A 517 -13.82 50.66 -1.44
CA LYS A 517 -14.19 49.34 -0.93
C LYS A 517 -15.24 49.47 0.16
N ARG A 518 -16.43 48.93 -0.09
CA ARG A 518 -17.56 48.93 0.85
C ARG A 518 -17.56 47.67 1.71
N MET A 519 -17.68 47.85 3.02
CA MET A 519 -17.80 46.74 3.98
C MET A 519 -19.07 45.90 3.71
N PRO A 520 -18.97 44.55 3.69
CA PRO A 520 -20.12 43.66 3.58
C PRO A 520 -21.18 43.92 4.65
N LYS A 521 -22.45 43.72 4.31
CA LYS A 521 -23.59 43.87 5.23
C LYS A 521 -23.48 42.90 6.42
N SER A 522 -23.12 41.65 6.15
CA SER A 522 -22.88 40.59 7.14
C SER A 522 -21.82 40.92 8.21
N LEU A 523 -20.85 41.80 7.93
CA LEU A 523 -19.83 42.18 8.90
C LEU A 523 -20.21 43.43 9.72
N ARG A 524 -21.20 44.22 9.25
CA ARG A 524 -21.65 45.45 9.94
C ARG A 524 -22.34 45.16 11.26
N GLU A 525 -23.01 44.02 11.37
CA GLU A 525 -23.78 43.61 12.54
C GLU A 525 -22.91 43.02 13.67
N HIS A 526 -21.61 42.87 13.42
CA HIS A 526 -20.65 42.35 14.38
C HIS A 526 -19.68 43.46 14.86
N PRO A 527 -19.88 44.03 16.07
CA PRO A 527 -19.05 45.13 16.58
C PRO A 527 -17.54 44.84 16.59
N LYS A 528 -17.17 43.58 16.83
CA LYS A 528 -15.77 43.13 16.75
C LYS A 528 -15.23 43.19 15.32
N ALA A 529 -16.00 42.75 14.31
CA ALA A 529 -15.60 42.78 12.91
C ALA A 529 -15.36 44.22 12.41
N VAL A 530 -16.20 45.17 12.84
CA VAL A 530 -16.04 46.60 12.55
C VAL A 530 -14.75 47.15 13.17
N GLN A 531 -14.50 46.93 14.47
CA GLN A 531 -13.26 47.40 15.12
C GLN A 531 -12.00 46.86 14.43
N TYR A 532 -12.08 45.61 14.01
CA TYR A 532 -11.02 44.91 13.32
C TYR A 532 -10.78 45.47 11.91
N PHE A 533 -11.84 45.66 11.13
CA PHE A 533 -11.80 46.32 9.82
C PHE A 533 -11.14 47.72 9.90
N LEU A 534 -11.49 48.51 10.92
CA LEU A 534 -10.91 49.84 11.15
C LEU A 534 -9.43 49.77 11.54
N ARG A 535 -9.03 48.87 12.45
CA ARG A 535 -7.63 48.72 12.89
C ARG A 535 -6.72 48.32 11.74
N GLU A 536 -7.19 47.44 10.87
CA GLU A 536 -6.40 47.00 9.72
C GLU A 536 -6.26 48.09 8.68
N ALA A 537 -7.34 48.78 8.35
CA ALA A 537 -7.28 49.92 7.44
C ALA A 537 -6.34 51.02 7.97
N GLN A 538 -6.32 51.26 9.29
CA GLN A 538 -5.36 52.15 9.95
C GLN A 538 -3.91 51.65 9.88
N ALA A 539 -3.67 50.35 9.99
CA ALA A 539 -2.33 49.76 9.87
C ALA A 539 -1.79 49.91 8.44
N VAL A 540 -2.62 49.66 7.44
CA VAL A 540 -2.25 49.80 6.01
C VAL A 540 -2.11 51.26 5.61
N ALA A 541 -2.93 52.17 6.13
CA ALA A 541 -2.84 53.61 5.84
C ALA A 541 -1.49 54.23 6.26
N ARG A 542 -0.74 53.59 7.16
CA ARG A 542 0.63 54.00 7.53
C ARG A 542 1.69 53.54 6.53
N LEU A 543 1.34 52.61 5.64
CA LEU A 543 2.26 52.07 4.65
C LEU A 543 2.20 52.93 3.38
N ASN A 544 3.36 53.47 2.99
CA ASN A 544 3.51 54.19 1.75
C ASN A 544 4.71 53.62 0.98
N HIS A 545 4.43 52.72 0.06
CA HIS A 545 5.44 52.05 -0.74
C HIS A 545 4.91 51.77 -2.14
N ARG A 546 5.76 51.92 -3.16
CA ARG A 546 5.36 51.73 -4.58
C ARG A 546 4.77 50.35 -4.91
N ASN A 547 5.05 49.33 -4.09
CA ASN A 547 4.55 47.97 -4.26
C ASN A 547 3.42 47.61 -3.28
N ILE A 548 2.81 48.60 -2.61
CA ILE A 548 1.65 48.45 -1.74
C ILE A 548 0.60 49.47 -2.19
N VAL A 549 -0.66 49.07 -2.29
CA VAL A 549 -1.73 50.00 -2.66
C VAL A 549 -1.89 51.06 -1.57
N THR A 550 -1.96 52.34 -1.97
CA THR A 550 -2.12 53.42 -1.00
C THR A 550 -3.56 53.48 -0.50
N VAL A 551 -3.76 53.33 0.81
CA VAL A 551 -5.03 53.60 1.47
C VAL A 551 -5.08 55.07 1.86
N TYR A 552 -6.08 55.78 1.37
CA TYR A 552 -6.22 57.22 1.58
C TYR A 552 -7.02 57.57 2.82
N ASP A 553 -8.13 56.87 3.06
CA ASP A 553 -9.05 57.23 4.12
C ASP A 553 -9.96 56.05 4.50
N VAL A 554 -10.54 56.12 5.69
CA VAL A 554 -11.60 55.22 6.16
C VAL A 554 -12.77 56.08 6.59
N ASP A 555 -13.87 55.96 5.87
CA ASP A 555 -15.04 56.82 6.06
C ASP A 555 -16.25 56.00 6.51
N GLN A 556 -17.21 56.66 7.16
CA GLN A 556 -18.48 56.07 7.57
C GLN A 556 -19.62 56.98 7.14
N GLU A 557 -20.44 56.50 6.21
CA GLU A 557 -21.66 57.19 5.75
C GLU A 557 -22.85 56.24 5.90
N ASP A 558 -23.96 56.71 6.46
CA ASP A 558 -25.20 55.93 6.67
C ASP A 558 -24.99 54.55 7.33
N ASN A 559 -24.10 54.50 8.33
CA ASN A 559 -23.74 53.26 9.04
C ASN A 559 -23.08 52.20 8.13
N VAL A 560 -22.44 52.65 7.04
CA VAL A 560 -21.64 51.84 6.12
C VAL A 560 -20.19 52.30 6.15
N PHE A 561 -19.28 51.39 6.43
CA PHE A 561 -17.85 51.67 6.39
C PHE A 561 -17.30 51.52 4.97
N PHE A 562 -16.48 52.50 4.58
CA PHE A 562 -15.78 52.53 3.31
C PHE A 562 -14.28 52.69 3.53
N ILE A 563 -13.48 51.99 2.74
CA ILE A 563 -12.04 52.24 2.62
C ILE A 563 -11.80 52.84 1.25
N THR A 564 -11.22 54.03 1.23
CA THR A 564 -10.85 54.74 0.01
C THR A 564 -9.39 54.49 -0.28
N MET A 565 -9.06 54.03 -1.49
CA MET A 565 -7.71 53.66 -1.89
C MET A 565 -7.37 54.11 -3.31
N GLU A 566 -6.09 54.01 -3.67
CA GLU A 566 -5.58 54.30 -5.02
C GLU A 566 -6.30 53.46 -6.08
N LEU A 567 -6.83 54.12 -7.11
CA LEU A 567 -7.40 53.44 -8.28
C LEU A 567 -6.29 53.00 -9.23
N LEU A 568 -5.91 51.72 -9.16
CA LEU A 568 -4.90 51.14 -10.03
C LEU A 568 -5.43 50.83 -11.43
N LYS A 569 -4.62 51.09 -12.47
CA LYS A 569 -4.94 50.74 -13.87
C LYS A 569 -4.15 49.52 -14.30
N GLY A 570 -4.82 48.40 -14.58
CA GLY A 570 -4.16 47.13 -14.90
C GLY A 570 -5.06 45.93 -14.60
N HIS A 571 -4.45 44.79 -14.27
CA HIS A 571 -5.17 43.56 -13.94
C HIS A 571 -4.51 42.82 -12.76
N PRO A 572 -5.29 42.10 -11.94
CA PRO A 572 -4.72 41.19 -10.95
C PRO A 572 -3.93 40.06 -11.62
N LEU A 573 -2.89 39.55 -10.96
CA LEU A 573 -1.98 38.55 -11.54
C LEU A 573 -2.68 37.23 -11.86
N ASN A 574 -3.74 36.85 -11.14
CA ASN A 574 -4.54 35.66 -11.48
C ASN A 574 -5.22 35.80 -12.87
N ALA A 575 -5.70 36.98 -13.24
CA ALA A 575 -6.28 37.25 -14.55
C ALA A 575 -5.19 37.24 -15.65
N VAL A 576 -3.99 37.77 -15.33
CA VAL A 576 -2.83 37.69 -16.22
C VAL A 576 -2.41 36.23 -16.44
N LEU A 577 -2.38 35.43 -15.38
CA LEU A 577 -2.00 34.02 -15.41
C LEU A 577 -3.00 33.21 -16.22
N ARG A 578 -4.31 33.35 -15.97
CA ARG A 578 -5.38 32.72 -16.76
C ARG A 578 -5.24 32.96 -18.27
N LYS A 579 -4.82 34.17 -18.67
CA LYS A 579 -4.64 34.52 -20.08
C LYS A 579 -3.36 33.92 -20.68
N LYS A 580 -2.28 33.80 -19.90
CA LYS A 580 -0.96 33.35 -20.38
C LYS A 580 -0.69 31.86 -20.14
N GLY A 581 -1.47 31.20 -19.29
CA GLY A 581 -1.21 29.86 -18.77
C GLY A 581 -0.12 29.84 -17.70
N ARG A 582 1.08 30.35 -18.04
CA ARG A 582 2.22 30.49 -17.12
C ARG A 582 3.07 31.72 -17.44
N ILE A 583 3.87 32.15 -16.48
CA ILE A 583 4.82 33.27 -16.62
C ILE A 583 6.25 32.72 -16.72
N GLY A 584 7.04 33.25 -17.65
CA GLY A 584 8.42 32.81 -17.84
C GLY A 584 9.30 33.06 -16.60
N PRO A 585 10.29 32.20 -16.29
CA PRO A 585 11.05 32.25 -15.04
C PRO A 585 11.68 33.62 -14.72
N ARG A 586 12.19 34.32 -15.75
CA ARG A 586 12.76 35.66 -15.60
C ARG A 586 11.72 36.70 -15.15
N ASP A 587 10.51 36.62 -15.69
CA ASP A 587 9.43 37.52 -15.33
C ASP A 587 8.83 37.16 -13.96
N VAL A 588 8.76 35.86 -13.63
CA VAL A 588 8.41 35.40 -12.26
C VAL A 588 9.37 35.99 -11.24
N ALA A 589 10.69 35.93 -11.50
CA ALA A 589 11.68 36.53 -10.61
C ALA A 589 11.48 38.04 -10.46
N LYS A 590 11.26 38.78 -11.56
CA LYS A 590 11.00 40.23 -11.52
C LYS A 590 9.72 40.61 -10.77
N LEU A 591 8.65 39.83 -10.93
CA LEU A 591 7.41 40.03 -10.17
C LEU A 591 7.67 39.74 -8.68
N GLY A 592 8.35 38.64 -8.37
CA GLY A 592 8.72 38.26 -7.01
C GLY A 592 9.56 39.31 -6.29
N ILE A 593 10.53 39.95 -6.98
CA ILE A 593 11.34 41.05 -6.41
C ILE A 593 10.44 42.19 -5.94
N GLN A 594 9.45 42.58 -6.74
CA GLN A 594 8.53 43.67 -6.41
C GLN A 594 7.62 43.31 -5.23
N VAL A 595 7.11 42.07 -5.18
CA VAL A 595 6.28 41.59 -4.07
C VAL A 595 7.11 41.50 -2.79
N ALA A 596 8.32 40.93 -2.85
CA ALA A 596 9.24 40.84 -1.73
C ALA A 596 9.64 42.22 -1.19
N ALA A 597 9.83 43.23 -2.07
CA ALA A 597 10.07 44.61 -1.64
C ALA A 597 8.87 45.21 -0.89
N GLY A 598 7.64 44.97 -1.35
CA GLY A 598 6.43 45.40 -0.64
C GLY A 598 6.27 44.71 0.72
N LEU A 599 6.46 43.38 0.76
CA LEU A 599 6.40 42.60 2.01
C LEU A 599 7.48 43.04 3.01
N ALA A 600 8.71 43.25 2.56
CA ALA A 600 9.80 43.74 3.40
C ALA A 600 9.43 45.06 4.07
N TYR A 601 8.92 46.02 3.30
CA TYR A 601 8.48 47.31 3.83
C TYR A 601 7.33 47.16 4.86
N ALA A 602 6.35 46.30 4.59
CA ALA A 602 5.26 46.03 5.53
C ALA A 602 5.76 45.38 6.83
N HIS A 603 6.63 44.37 6.72
CA HIS A 603 7.19 43.63 7.84
C HIS A 603 8.04 44.52 8.75
N ASP A 604 8.86 45.41 8.19
CA ASP A 604 9.65 46.40 8.95
C ASP A 604 8.76 47.37 9.75
N ASN A 605 7.54 47.60 9.28
CA ASN A 605 6.54 48.44 9.94
C ASN A 605 5.58 47.61 10.84
N GLY A 606 5.90 46.34 11.10
CA GLY A 606 5.12 45.46 11.98
C GLY A 606 3.78 45.00 11.40
N VAL A 607 3.59 45.08 10.08
CA VAL A 607 2.36 44.67 9.40
C VAL A 607 2.58 43.37 8.63
N VAL A 608 1.81 42.33 8.95
CA VAL A 608 1.81 41.03 8.27
C VAL A 608 0.56 40.92 7.39
N HIS A 609 0.70 40.50 6.13
CA HIS A 609 -0.38 40.52 5.14
C HIS A 609 -1.40 39.39 5.31
N ARG A 610 -0.93 38.16 5.58
CA ARG A 610 -1.69 36.93 5.87
C ARG A 610 -2.52 36.32 4.73
N ASP A 611 -2.72 37.04 3.62
CA ASP A 611 -3.47 36.56 2.44
C ASP A 611 -2.74 36.87 1.11
N ILE A 612 -1.46 36.50 0.99
CA ILE A 612 -0.72 36.67 -0.26
C ILE A 612 -1.14 35.60 -1.27
N LYS A 613 -1.65 36.05 -2.43
CA LYS A 613 -2.07 35.19 -3.56
C LYS A 613 -2.12 36.01 -4.85
N THR A 614 -2.15 35.34 -6.00
CA THR A 614 -2.18 36.00 -7.32
C THR A 614 -3.40 36.92 -7.52
N ALA A 615 -4.51 36.70 -6.80
CA ALA A 615 -5.68 37.58 -6.81
C ALA A 615 -5.45 38.92 -6.08
N ASN A 616 -4.56 38.95 -5.08
CA ASN A 616 -4.26 40.13 -4.26
C ASN A 616 -3.01 40.89 -4.74
N LEU A 617 -2.45 40.49 -5.88
CA LEU A 617 -1.30 41.16 -6.51
C LEU A 617 -1.74 41.78 -7.83
N PHE A 618 -1.65 43.10 -7.94
CA PHE A 618 -2.12 43.85 -9.09
C PHE A 618 -0.98 44.29 -9.99
N LEU A 619 -0.99 43.88 -11.25
CA LEU A 619 -0.04 44.31 -12.26
C LEU A 619 -0.60 45.52 -13.01
N THR A 620 -0.01 46.68 -12.79
CA THR A 620 -0.39 47.91 -13.46
C THR A 620 0.11 47.95 -14.90
N THR A 621 -0.47 48.83 -15.71
CA THR A 621 -0.08 49.06 -17.12
C THR A 621 1.37 49.51 -17.30
N ASP A 622 1.96 50.18 -16.31
CA ASP A 622 3.39 50.54 -16.24
C ASP A 622 4.30 49.42 -15.69
N LYS A 623 3.79 48.18 -15.60
CA LYS A 623 4.51 46.97 -15.16
C LYS A 623 4.96 46.99 -13.69
N ARG A 624 4.30 47.77 -12.85
CA ARG A 624 4.47 47.79 -11.40
C ARG A 624 3.53 46.75 -10.77
N VAL A 625 4.03 45.98 -9.80
CA VAL A 625 3.19 45.11 -8.96
C VAL A 625 2.83 45.85 -7.70
N SER A 626 1.54 45.90 -7.37
CA SER A 626 1.03 46.46 -6.12
C SER A 626 0.33 45.37 -5.32
N ILE A 627 0.73 45.20 -4.06
CA ILE A 627 0.05 44.33 -3.10
C ILE A 627 -1.23 45.04 -2.66
N MET A 628 -2.35 44.33 -2.73
CA MET A 628 -3.68 44.80 -2.35
C MET A 628 -4.23 43.94 -1.21
N ASP A 629 -5.27 44.45 -0.54
CA ASP A 629 -6.10 43.66 0.37
C ASP A 629 -5.33 42.96 1.51
N PHE A 630 -4.63 43.76 2.33
CA PHE A 630 -4.08 43.27 3.59
C PHE A 630 -5.24 42.70 4.45
N GLY A 631 -5.10 41.41 4.76
CA GLY A 631 -5.54 40.66 5.94
C GLY A 631 -6.97 40.74 6.49
N LEU A 632 -7.93 41.46 5.87
CA LEU A 632 -9.32 41.51 6.41
C LEU A 632 -10.01 40.12 6.40
N ALA A 633 -9.42 39.12 5.74
CA ALA A 633 -9.92 37.76 5.62
C ALA A 633 -9.78 36.96 6.93
N LYS A 634 -8.69 37.12 7.69
CA LYS A 634 -8.48 36.37 8.94
C LYS A 634 -9.38 36.87 10.06
N MET A 635 -9.89 38.10 9.94
CA MET A 635 -10.84 38.71 10.88
C MET A 635 -12.26 38.16 10.68
N VAL A 636 -12.63 37.91 9.42
CA VAL A 636 -13.82 37.13 9.07
C VAL A 636 -13.66 35.71 9.58
N GLU A 637 -12.49 35.07 9.44
CA GLU A 637 -12.23 33.75 10.03
C GLU A 637 -12.24 33.73 11.56
N GLU A 638 -11.72 34.73 12.28
CA GLU A 638 -11.77 34.77 13.75
C GLU A 638 -13.16 35.05 14.30
N VAL A 639 -13.97 35.86 13.61
CA VAL A 639 -15.41 36.01 13.90
C VAL A 639 -16.17 34.72 13.52
N ARG A 640 -15.71 34.02 12.47
CA ARG A 640 -16.17 32.68 12.05
C ARG A 640 -15.52 31.51 12.79
N LYS A 641 -14.60 31.72 13.73
CA LYS A 641 -14.16 30.64 14.64
C LYS A 641 -15.29 30.25 15.61
N GLY A 642 -16.34 31.06 15.71
CA GLY A 642 -17.65 30.67 16.23
C GLY A 642 -18.57 29.96 15.22
N SER A 643 -18.44 30.28 13.93
CA SER A 643 -19.29 29.79 12.83
C SER A 643 -18.48 29.23 11.65
N THR A 644 -18.51 27.91 11.51
CA THR A 644 -17.77 27.03 10.58
C THR A 644 -17.89 27.32 9.07
N ILE A 645 -17.59 28.54 8.63
CA ILE A 645 -17.47 28.88 7.21
C ILE A 645 -16.04 29.34 6.95
N ILE A 646 -15.15 28.40 6.67
CA ILE A 646 -13.87 28.74 6.05
C ILE A 646 -14.24 29.24 4.64
N GLY A 647 -14.04 30.54 4.41
CA GLY A 647 -14.31 31.16 3.12
C GLY A 647 -13.14 30.93 2.18
N GLY A 648 -13.32 30.06 1.19
CA GLY A 648 -12.35 29.77 0.14
C GLY A 648 -11.42 28.59 0.45
N THR A 649 -11.10 27.81 -0.57
CA THR A 649 -10.12 26.71 -0.46
C THR A 649 -8.75 27.27 -0.09
N PRO A 650 -8.04 26.71 0.93
CA PRO A 650 -6.86 27.33 1.54
C PRO A 650 -5.57 27.13 0.73
N PHE A 651 -5.61 27.28 -0.59
CA PHE A 651 -4.52 26.96 -1.53
C PHE A 651 -3.19 27.71 -1.30
N TYR A 652 -3.21 28.80 -0.51
CA TYR A 652 -2.03 29.62 -0.21
C TYR A 652 -1.72 29.67 1.30
N MET A 653 -2.48 28.93 2.11
CA MET A 653 -2.42 29.02 3.57
C MET A 653 -1.12 28.38 4.09
N ALA A 654 -0.43 29.10 4.98
CA ALA A 654 0.75 28.56 5.65
C ALA A 654 0.38 27.44 6.66
N PRO A 655 1.25 26.44 6.89
CA PRO A 655 1.00 25.35 7.83
C PRO A 655 0.56 25.83 9.23
N GLU A 656 1.22 26.86 9.74
CA GLU A 656 0.94 27.46 11.04
C GLU A 656 -0.40 28.22 11.09
N GLN A 657 -0.87 28.74 9.95
CA GLN A 657 -2.20 29.35 9.85
C GLN A 657 -3.31 28.30 9.98
N ALA A 658 -3.11 27.11 9.39
CA ALA A 658 -4.05 26.00 9.46
C ALA A 658 -4.20 25.42 10.87
N VAL A 659 -3.12 25.39 11.65
CA VAL A 659 -3.11 24.85 13.03
C VAL A 659 -3.62 25.88 14.05
N GLY A 660 -3.75 27.16 13.66
CA GLY A 660 -4.20 28.23 14.54
C GLY A 660 -3.15 28.69 15.56
N GLY A 661 -1.87 28.42 15.31
CA GLY A 661 -0.75 28.87 16.15
C GLY A 661 -0.39 30.35 15.96
N ASP A 662 0.69 30.78 16.59
CA ASP A 662 1.23 32.14 16.39
C ASP A 662 1.72 32.31 14.95
N VAL A 663 1.18 33.32 14.25
CA VAL A 663 1.47 33.60 12.84
C VAL A 663 2.27 34.90 12.75
N ASP A 664 3.54 34.78 12.36
CA ASP A 664 4.44 35.89 12.09
C ASP A 664 4.60 36.17 10.59
N HIS A 665 5.55 37.03 10.23
CA HIS A 665 5.82 37.45 8.84
C HIS A 665 6.24 36.30 7.90
N ARG A 666 6.70 35.17 8.44
CA ARG A 666 7.14 34.01 7.65
C ARG A 666 5.98 33.26 7.01
N ALA A 667 4.75 33.49 7.46
CA ALA A 667 3.55 33.01 6.78
C ALA A 667 3.35 33.69 5.41
N ASP A 668 3.64 34.99 5.31
CA ASP A 668 3.61 35.71 4.03
C ASP A 668 4.67 35.17 3.06
N LEU A 669 5.82 34.74 3.57
CA LEU A 669 6.88 34.14 2.77
C LEU A 669 6.46 32.78 2.21
N TYR A 670 5.76 31.96 3.00
CA TYR A 670 5.19 30.70 2.51
C TYR A 670 4.17 30.94 1.40
N ALA A 671 3.23 31.85 1.63
CA ALA A 671 2.21 32.23 0.66
C ALA A 671 2.82 32.85 -0.62
N LEU A 672 3.92 33.59 -0.50
CA LEU A 672 4.73 34.03 -1.63
C LEU A 672 5.36 32.85 -2.38
N GLY A 673 5.85 31.82 -1.68
CA GLY A 673 6.35 30.59 -2.29
C GLY A 673 5.31 29.90 -3.16
N VAL A 674 4.09 29.73 -2.63
CA VAL A 674 2.94 29.19 -3.37
C VAL A 674 2.61 30.08 -4.57
N THR A 675 2.58 31.40 -4.39
CA THR A 675 2.30 32.38 -5.45
C THR A 675 3.34 32.29 -6.58
N LEU A 676 4.62 32.20 -6.26
CA LEU A 676 5.70 32.07 -7.25
C LEU A 676 5.64 30.72 -7.97
N PHE A 677 5.29 29.65 -7.26
CA PHE A 677 5.03 28.34 -7.85
C PHE A 677 3.90 28.45 -8.90
N GLU A 678 2.75 29.00 -8.50
CA GLU A 678 1.59 29.15 -9.38
C GLU A 678 1.88 30.02 -10.60
N LEU A 679 2.57 31.15 -10.44
CA LEU A 679 2.95 32.00 -11.56
C LEU A 679 3.86 31.26 -12.56
N ALA A 680 4.75 30.39 -12.07
CA ALA A 680 5.71 29.70 -12.91
C ALA A 680 5.15 28.44 -13.59
N THR A 681 4.27 27.71 -12.92
CA THR A 681 3.73 26.43 -13.40
C THR A 681 2.33 26.56 -14.00
N GLY A 682 1.59 27.61 -13.64
CA GLY A 682 0.17 27.78 -13.97
C GLY A 682 -0.78 27.05 -13.02
N LYS A 683 -0.28 26.34 -12.02
CA LYS A 683 -1.06 25.55 -11.06
C LYS A 683 -0.56 25.79 -9.64
N VAL A 684 -1.46 25.71 -8.65
CA VAL A 684 -1.07 25.68 -7.24
C VAL A 684 -0.38 24.34 -6.91
N PRO A 685 0.49 24.28 -5.88
CA PRO A 685 1.22 23.06 -5.52
C PRO A 685 0.31 21.94 -5.01
N PHE A 686 -0.83 22.28 -4.39
CA PHE A 686 -1.82 21.34 -3.88
C PHE A 686 -3.22 21.84 -4.28
N GLU A 687 -3.89 21.11 -5.16
CA GLU A 687 -5.20 21.49 -5.72
C GLU A 687 -6.32 20.51 -5.32
N GLU A 688 -5.96 19.25 -5.07
CA GLU A 688 -6.87 18.14 -4.79
C GLU A 688 -6.64 17.58 -3.36
N GLY A 689 -7.61 16.84 -2.83
CA GLY A 689 -7.54 16.23 -1.49
C GLY A 689 -7.72 17.23 -0.35
N ASP A 690 -7.27 16.87 0.86
CA ASP A 690 -7.24 17.80 1.99
C ASP A 690 -6.05 18.76 1.81
N VAL A 691 -6.31 19.87 1.09
CA VAL A 691 -5.35 20.94 0.80
C VAL A 691 -4.70 21.47 2.09
N THR A 692 -5.44 21.54 3.19
CA THR A 692 -4.94 21.99 4.50
C THR A 692 -3.91 21.01 5.05
N LEU A 693 -4.23 19.71 5.00
CA LEU A 693 -3.31 18.63 5.37
C LEU A 693 -2.08 18.61 4.46
N HIS A 694 -2.26 18.80 3.15
CA HIS A 694 -1.14 18.85 2.20
C HIS A 694 -0.19 20.00 2.50
N HIS A 695 -0.71 21.20 2.78
CA HIS A 695 0.12 22.30 3.23
C HIS A 695 0.82 21.98 4.54
N ARG A 696 0.26 21.18 5.45
CA ARG A 696 0.89 20.80 6.72
C ARG A 696 1.96 19.70 6.59
N GLU A 697 1.68 18.64 5.84
CA GLU A 697 2.41 17.37 5.94
C GLU A 697 3.04 16.92 4.62
N THR A 698 2.50 17.33 3.48
CA THR A 698 2.97 16.85 2.18
C THR A 698 4.09 17.74 1.63
N PRO A 699 5.26 17.20 1.26
CA PRO A 699 6.29 17.98 0.58
C PRO A 699 5.76 18.60 -0.72
N PRO A 700 6.03 19.90 -0.99
CA PRO A 700 5.59 20.52 -2.24
C PRO A 700 6.24 19.84 -3.45
N PRO A 701 5.50 19.67 -4.56
CA PRO A 701 6.07 19.12 -5.78
C PRO A 701 7.20 20.02 -6.31
N ASP A 702 8.17 19.43 -7.00
CA ASP A 702 9.23 20.21 -7.64
C ASP A 702 8.65 21.02 -8.80
N PRO A 703 8.73 22.37 -8.79
CA PRO A 703 8.17 23.19 -9.86
C PRO A 703 8.76 22.89 -11.24
N ARG A 704 9.97 22.32 -11.31
CA ARG A 704 10.61 21.92 -12.58
C ARG A 704 9.88 20.78 -13.28
N SER A 705 9.14 19.95 -12.53
CA SER A 705 8.32 18.88 -13.10
C SER A 705 7.17 19.40 -13.95
N LEU A 706 6.64 20.59 -13.64
CA LEU A 706 5.53 21.23 -14.35
C LEU A 706 6.01 22.32 -15.33
N ALA A 707 7.16 22.93 -15.06
CA ALA A 707 7.78 23.93 -15.93
C ALA A 707 9.24 23.54 -16.28
N PRO A 708 9.44 22.61 -17.23
CA PRO A 708 10.78 22.30 -17.75
C PRO A 708 11.48 23.56 -18.28
N GLY A 709 12.72 23.79 -17.86
CA GLY A 709 13.50 24.99 -18.19
C GLY A 709 13.49 26.09 -17.12
N MET A 710 12.86 25.86 -15.96
CA MET A 710 13.03 26.72 -14.79
C MET A 710 14.48 26.63 -14.25
N PRO A 711 15.16 27.76 -13.96
CA PRO A 711 16.47 27.76 -13.34
C PRO A 711 16.44 27.09 -11.96
N ASP A 712 17.44 26.25 -11.66
CA ASP A 712 17.52 25.50 -10.40
C ASP A 712 17.48 26.40 -9.17
N ALA A 713 18.12 27.57 -9.24
CA ALA A 713 18.13 28.55 -8.16
C ALA A 713 16.72 29.10 -7.86
N LEU A 714 15.86 29.27 -8.88
CA LEU A 714 14.47 29.70 -8.69
C LEU A 714 13.63 28.59 -8.08
N ALA A 715 13.75 27.35 -8.59
CA ALA A 715 13.06 26.19 -8.05
C ALA A 715 13.42 25.96 -6.57
N ALA A 716 14.71 26.04 -6.23
CA ALA A 716 15.20 25.88 -4.87
C ALA A 716 14.66 26.97 -3.93
N LEU A 717 14.56 28.22 -4.39
CA LEU A 717 13.99 29.29 -3.57
C LEU A 717 12.48 29.10 -3.35
N ILE A 718 11.73 28.73 -4.40
CA ILE A 718 10.30 28.42 -4.29
C ILE A 718 10.05 27.31 -3.26
N LEU A 719 10.83 26.23 -3.30
CA LEU A 719 10.74 25.13 -2.34
C LEU A 719 11.14 25.55 -0.92
N ALA A 720 12.19 26.38 -0.77
CA ALA A 720 12.62 26.89 0.53
C ALA A 720 11.56 27.80 1.19
N LEU A 721 10.87 28.63 0.40
CA LEU A 721 9.75 29.45 0.88
C LEU A 721 8.60 28.56 1.38
N MET A 722 8.35 27.44 0.71
CA MET A 722 7.30 26.48 1.08
C MET A 722 7.74 25.41 2.10
N ALA A 723 8.85 25.64 2.82
CA ALA A 723 9.27 24.75 3.91
C ALA A 723 8.19 24.73 5.01
N LYS A 724 7.92 23.54 5.55
CA LYS A 724 6.84 23.33 6.53
C LYS A 724 7.16 24.02 7.85
N ASP A 725 8.36 23.81 8.35
CA ASP A 725 8.90 24.55 9.49
C ASP A 725 9.17 26.01 9.10
N PRO A 726 8.52 27.01 9.75
CA PRO A 726 8.82 28.42 9.51
C PRO A 726 10.30 28.78 9.72
N ALA A 727 11.03 28.09 10.60
CA ALA A 727 12.45 28.34 10.84
C ALA A 727 13.36 27.88 9.68
N ALA A 728 12.86 26.99 8.82
CA ALA A 728 13.59 26.51 7.64
C ALA A 728 13.38 27.39 6.38
N ARG A 729 12.52 28.42 6.48
CA ARG A 729 12.28 29.40 5.41
C ARG A 729 13.35 30.49 5.43
N PRO A 730 13.52 31.27 4.34
CA PRO A 730 14.27 32.53 4.38
C PRO A 730 13.83 33.40 5.56
N ALA A 731 14.77 34.04 6.24
CA ALA A 731 14.52 34.73 7.51
C ALA A 731 13.65 35.99 7.35
N SER A 732 13.69 36.62 6.18
CA SER A 732 12.98 37.87 5.88
C SER A 732 12.67 38.04 4.40
N ALA A 733 11.70 38.90 4.09
CA ALA A 733 11.40 39.29 2.71
C ALA A 733 12.57 40.03 2.02
N HIS A 734 13.48 40.65 2.80
CA HIS A 734 14.73 41.22 2.28
C HIS A 734 15.63 40.15 1.67
N GLU A 735 15.85 39.04 2.38
CA GLU A 735 16.65 37.92 1.89
C GLU A 735 16.04 37.33 0.60
N VAL A 736 14.71 37.18 0.57
CA VAL A 736 14.00 36.68 -0.62
C VAL A 736 14.20 37.62 -1.82
N ARG A 737 14.10 38.94 -1.60
CA ARG A 737 14.35 39.94 -2.65
C ARG A 737 15.75 39.83 -3.21
N GLU A 738 16.77 39.78 -2.35
CA GLU A 738 18.18 39.67 -2.76
C GLU A 738 18.45 38.40 -3.58
N ARG A 739 17.92 37.26 -3.13
CA ARG A 739 18.04 35.98 -3.85
C ARG A 739 17.35 36.05 -5.22
N LEU A 740 16.16 36.64 -5.31
CA LEU A 740 15.46 36.81 -6.60
C LEU A 740 16.20 37.79 -7.53
N GLU A 741 16.80 38.86 -7.00
CA GLU A 741 17.64 39.79 -7.77
C GLU A 741 18.89 39.11 -8.34
N GLN A 742 19.51 38.21 -7.58
CA GLN A 742 20.62 37.40 -8.05
C GLN A 742 20.16 36.44 -9.16
N ILE A 743 19.06 35.70 -8.96
CA ILE A 743 18.48 34.80 -9.95
C ILE A 743 18.13 35.54 -11.26
N ALA A 744 17.56 36.74 -11.15
CA ALA A 744 17.19 37.55 -12.31
C ALA A 744 18.42 38.08 -13.09
N ARG A 745 19.55 38.31 -12.40
CA ARG A 745 20.84 38.68 -13.00
C ARG A 745 21.49 37.47 -13.68
N ASP A 746 21.58 36.33 -13.01
CA ASP A 746 22.26 35.14 -13.52
C ASP A 746 21.52 34.52 -14.71
N GLY A 747 20.18 34.58 -14.72
CA GLY A 747 19.36 34.18 -15.87
C GLY A 747 19.48 35.10 -17.09
N SER A 748 20.22 36.22 -17.00
CA SER A 748 20.57 37.07 -18.16
C SER A 748 21.93 36.75 -18.77
N ALA A 749 22.79 35.99 -18.07
CA ALA A 749 24.12 35.60 -18.53
C ALA A 749 24.15 34.29 -19.33
N THR A 750 23.10 33.47 -19.24
CA THR A 750 22.99 32.15 -19.90
C THR A 750 22.15 32.14 -21.18
N GLY A 751 21.74 33.31 -21.69
CA GLY A 751 21.11 33.44 -23.01
C GLY A 751 22.15 33.57 -24.13
N VAL A 752 22.68 32.43 -24.60
CA VAL A 752 23.33 32.27 -25.92
C VAL A 752 22.45 31.37 -26.78
#